data_AF-A0A5K1JU96-F1
#
_entry.id   AF-A0A5K1JU96-F1
#
_cell.length_a   1.000
_cell.length_b   1.000
_cell.length_c   1.000
_cell.angle_alpha   90.00
_cell.angle_beta   90.00
_cell.angle_gamma   90.00
#
_symmetry.space_group_name_H-M   'P 1'
#
loop_
_entity.id
_entity.type
_entity.pdbx_description
1 polymer ?
#
loop_
_entity_poly.entity_id
_entity_poly.type
_entity_poly.pdbx_seq_one_letter_code
_entity_poly.pdbx_strand_id
1 'polypeptide(L)'
;TLVVCGSGWGATSLLNSLDTQDYNVILISPRNYFLFTPLLPSVAVGTLAPRSILQPTRYVTRHKQRQVTVIEGSATDVDVSAISSPCPVFVDLGITLDSKPPVVECVSALVVFREDTGNPGQRRTLNRLWLNFFLRVFCTSFSIACISHFPHGRLRLWLWLSWRGSQWAQPVKKTVTFADTSEAQGAVKTIPYDYLVFAVGAEVQTFNIPGVREHACFMKELEDAENMQRRFMNCMESAAFPDQSTDEIKRLLHMVVVGGGPTGVELSGELHDFLEEDLRSWYPELAEHVRITLVEALPNVLPMFSKRLIDYTESTFKEAKIDILTRTMVKEIKEKSVVLQMPDKSIVDVTRDLMAKFPKAQENRRGITVDECLRMAGTDGSVFALGDCTATAYAPTAQVASQEGAYLARVFAQIAKRDALQQRVEDLAAAPELDKQELEQSQQRLTKLSKLRPFKYSHQGSLAYIGSEKAIADLPIFNGNIATGGVATFLFWRSAYLSTLFSMRNRTLVAADWLKPFLFAFHEVTQSPSGKADQQPSQTLDAMDLVLPSILEPSSLSGRAGPQGLNASVAFWTDITIICVAGLAFVLTLPRALARLGPGGGWSIGHYFRSRARMRPTNLNQRDSVSSQRYLMGDIQMEADVDTYPPPPAVSDNVPIVRKPVHVKACQARFPFVMRAIRTPTIGRVRLGGVVICALYFGVLLFATLHKSSVFKDPRRAGWVAISQILATKNNVLCVAWGAAYDRLNYLHRFAGRLLVLAGNVHAIGYTYRLVMQDRWLRVISLAPFAWGLVSLILLDILFLFSLAWFRQKFYNFFIISHFIASIAFLATASLLQIGLHMPAAIPYVIAGAVFYGLDRLLRLLKTRIVTATISTLPEMYSTQLAIPQINSGWRAGQFVRIRVLSGGSGVRGWLVSHPFTISCGGVGEGGAPYGLILLIKNSGRWTKRLYDVSTAKQRASDTTTQVKVLIEGPYGGLGYTLPHSFFGALYVVGGAGISFGLAGIQEAVQHAKAGTSTLRVVDLVWSVRHPDCLVPLLPTFSSLLAQAAAANLKLEISVFYTRAVTLDHEFKDYVLPMDLRLEPGHRRLQYMVRDVVDRTLRTIQRGEELRGVFIGTCGPAALSDPIREVIGDLDCAGLSSMVGGVELHEE
;
A
#
# COMPACT_ATOMS: atom_id res chain seq x y z
N THR A 1 5.37 -45.08 15.76
CA THR A 1 4.10 -44.42 16.12
C THR A 1 4.38 -43.32 17.11
N LEU A 2 4.00 -42.10 16.76
CA LEU A 2 4.14 -40.92 17.61
C LEU A 2 2.76 -40.51 18.12
N VAL A 3 2.55 -40.56 19.43
CA VAL A 3 1.30 -40.09 20.07
C VAL A 3 1.54 -38.69 20.64
N VAL A 4 0.62 -37.76 20.35
CA VAL A 4 0.64 -36.39 20.87
C VAL A 4 -0.63 -36.18 21.69
N CYS A 5 -0.49 -35.77 22.94
CA CYS A 5 -1.60 -35.48 23.84
C CYS A 5 -1.81 -33.97 23.95
N GLY A 6 -2.99 -33.48 23.54
CA GLY A 6 -3.39 -32.07 23.54
C GLY A 6 -3.34 -31.41 22.15
N SER A 7 -4.16 -30.38 21.94
CA SER A 7 -4.29 -29.62 20.68
C SER A 7 -3.92 -28.13 20.82
N GLY A 8 -3.17 -27.77 21.87
CA GLY A 8 -2.78 -26.39 22.16
C GLY A 8 -1.61 -25.85 21.30
N TRP A 9 -1.00 -24.75 21.74
CA TRP A 9 0.11 -24.08 21.06
C TRP A 9 1.28 -24.99 20.71
N GLY A 10 1.75 -25.75 21.70
CA GLY A 10 2.90 -26.63 21.53
C GLY A 10 2.64 -27.80 20.59
N ALA A 11 1.50 -28.49 20.74
CA ALA A 11 1.09 -29.57 19.86
C ALA A 11 0.88 -29.09 18.42
N THR A 12 0.20 -27.96 18.24
CA THR A 12 -0.07 -27.39 16.91
C THR A 12 1.22 -26.95 16.23
N SER A 13 2.15 -26.34 16.96
CA SER A 13 3.48 -25.98 16.43
C SER A 13 4.29 -27.21 16.01
N LEU A 14 4.34 -28.24 16.87
CA LEU A 14 4.97 -29.53 16.55
C LEU A 14 4.36 -30.13 15.27
N LEU A 15 3.04 -30.29 15.24
CA LEU A 15 2.34 -30.88 14.08
C LEU A 15 2.55 -30.05 12.82
N ASN A 16 2.59 -28.72 12.90
CA ASN A 16 2.82 -27.86 11.74
C ASN A 16 4.22 -28.08 11.14
N SER A 17 5.26 -28.24 11.98
CA SER A 17 6.66 -28.39 11.54
C SER A 17 7.12 -29.84 11.32
N LEU A 18 6.46 -30.83 11.91
CA LEU A 18 6.86 -32.24 11.83
C LEU A 18 6.64 -32.83 10.42
N ASP A 19 7.60 -33.61 9.94
CA ASP A 19 7.40 -34.45 8.76
C ASP A 19 6.70 -35.76 9.16
N THR A 20 5.56 -36.01 8.54
CA THR A 20 4.71 -37.17 8.82
C THR A 20 5.13 -38.41 8.03
N GLN A 21 6.04 -38.31 7.07
CA GLN A 21 6.50 -39.50 6.33
C GLN A 21 7.27 -40.46 7.25
N ASP A 22 8.08 -39.90 8.15
CA ASP A 22 8.90 -40.66 9.10
C ASP A 22 8.09 -41.27 10.26
N TYR A 23 6.90 -40.73 10.56
CA TYR A 23 6.12 -41.08 11.76
C TYR A 23 4.65 -41.33 11.45
N ASN A 24 4.10 -42.43 12.00
CA ASN A 24 2.64 -42.59 12.13
C ASN A 24 2.15 -41.74 13.31
N VAL A 25 1.50 -40.60 13.03
CA VAL A 25 1.12 -39.63 14.07
C VAL A 25 -0.33 -39.80 14.50
N ILE A 26 -0.55 -39.93 15.80
CA ILE A 26 -1.87 -39.98 16.45
C ILE A 26 -1.97 -38.83 17.45
N LEU A 27 -2.96 -37.96 17.28
CA LEU A 27 -3.27 -36.87 18.18
C LEU A 27 -4.48 -37.25 19.04
N ILE A 28 -4.37 -37.15 20.36
CA ILE A 28 -5.47 -37.33 21.31
C ILE A 28 -5.70 -36.01 22.04
N SER A 29 -6.91 -35.46 21.94
CA SER A 29 -7.30 -34.25 22.65
C SER A 29 -8.81 -34.24 22.88
N PRO A 30 -9.32 -33.80 24.04
CA PRO A 30 -10.76 -33.59 24.22
C PRO A 30 -11.29 -32.45 23.34
N ARG A 31 -10.39 -31.63 22.75
CA ARG A 31 -10.74 -30.56 21.81
C ARG A 31 -10.29 -30.91 20.40
N ASN A 32 -11.17 -30.70 19.43
CA ASN A 32 -10.89 -30.93 18.00
C ASN A 32 -10.37 -29.70 17.24
N TYR A 33 -10.09 -28.60 17.96
CA TYR A 33 -9.56 -27.36 17.42
C TYR A 33 -8.33 -26.87 18.21
N PHE A 34 -7.57 -25.99 17.56
CA PHE A 34 -6.60 -25.09 18.18
C PHE A 34 -7.29 -23.76 18.51
N LEU A 35 -7.02 -23.24 19.70
CA LEU A 35 -7.50 -21.96 20.20
C LEU A 35 -6.35 -20.94 20.24
N PHE A 36 -6.52 -19.81 19.55
CA PHE A 36 -5.57 -18.70 19.62
C PHE A 36 -5.82 -17.85 20.87
N THR A 37 -5.29 -18.32 21.99
CA THR A 37 -5.55 -17.78 23.34
C THR A 37 -5.31 -16.28 23.55
N PRO A 38 -4.35 -15.59 22.89
CA PRO A 38 -4.12 -14.17 23.13
C PRO A 38 -5.26 -13.25 22.70
N LEU A 39 -6.17 -13.72 21.84
CA LEU A 39 -7.33 -12.94 21.37
C LEU A 39 -8.64 -13.41 22.02
N LEU A 40 -8.57 -14.28 23.04
CA LEU A 40 -9.73 -14.77 23.77
C LEU A 40 -10.46 -13.67 24.56
N PRO A 41 -9.78 -12.69 25.21
CA PRO A 41 -10.47 -11.58 25.87
C PRO A 41 -11.38 -10.78 24.93
N SER A 42 -10.95 -10.56 23.68
CA SER A 42 -11.74 -9.88 22.64
C SER A 42 -12.99 -10.67 22.22
N VAL A 43 -13.00 -12.00 22.38
CA VAL A 43 -14.19 -12.83 22.11
C VAL A 43 -15.21 -12.69 23.24
N ALA A 44 -14.76 -12.53 24.49
CA ALA A 44 -15.63 -12.42 25.66
C ALA A 44 -16.58 -11.21 25.59
N VAL A 45 -16.19 -10.17 24.85
CA VAL A 45 -16.99 -8.93 24.68
C VAL A 45 -17.60 -8.79 23.28
N GLY A 46 -17.28 -9.67 22.34
CA GLY A 46 -17.79 -9.62 20.96
C GLY A 46 -17.00 -8.75 19.98
N THR A 47 -15.82 -8.23 20.36
CA THR A 47 -14.87 -7.56 19.46
C THR A 47 -14.40 -8.49 18.35
N LEU A 48 -14.24 -9.78 18.66
CA LEU A 48 -13.93 -10.84 17.70
C LEU A 48 -14.95 -11.98 17.79
N ALA A 49 -15.27 -12.59 16.65
CA ALA A 49 -16.11 -13.78 16.66
C ALA A 49 -15.31 -15.02 17.12
N PRO A 50 -15.91 -15.96 17.86
CA PRO A 50 -15.27 -17.21 18.27
C PRO A 50 -14.55 -17.95 17.12
N ARG A 51 -15.23 -18.07 15.98
CA ARG A 51 -14.73 -18.76 14.78
C ARG A 51 -13.46 -18.15 14.18
N SER A 52 -13.16 -16.90 14.51
CA SER A 52 -12.02 -16.13 13.98
C SER A 52 -10.71 -16.51 14.67
N ILE A 53 -10.78 -16.92 15.94
CA ILE A 53 -9.61 -17.35 16.75
C ILE A 53 -9.47 -18.87 16.85
N LEU A 54 -10.46 -19.62 16.35
CA LEU A 54 -10.45 -21.08 16.29
C LEU A 54 -9.92 -21.64 14.97
N GLN A 55 -9.18 -22.74 15.03
CA GLN A 55 -8.71 -23.46 13.85
C GLN A 55 -8.86 -24.98 14.06
N PRO A 56 -9.75 -25.67 13.32
CA PRO A 56 -9.92 -27.12 13.46
C PRO A 56 -8.60 -27.88 13.24
N THR A 57 -8.27 -28.81 14.13
CA THR A 57 -6.96 -29.50 14.09
C THR A 57 -6.82 -30.38 12.85
N ARG A 58 -7.91 -31.01 12.41
CA ARG A 58 -7.98 -31.76 11.13
C ARG A 58 -7.65 -30.88 9.93
N TYR A 59 -8.01 -29.60 9.97
CA TYR A 59 -7.68 -28.66 8.89
C TYR A 59 -6.18 -28.35 8.88
N VAL A 60 -5.55 -28.21 10.04
CA VAL A 60 -4.10 -27.97 10.15
C VAL A 60 -3.30 -29.15 9.59
N THR A 61 -3.75 -30.38 9.84
CA THR A 61 -3.02 -31.59 9.46
C THR A 61 -3.36 -32.15 8.08
N ARG A 62 -4.42 -31.68 7.40
CA ARG A 62 -4.87 -32.21 6.09
C ARG A 62 -3.83 -32.12 4.96
N HIS A 63 -2.87 -31.21 5.08
CA HIS A 63 -1.84 -30.96 4.07
C HIS A 63 -0.60 -31.83 4.26
N LYS A 64 -0.57 -32.68 5.30
CA LYS A 64 0.53 -33.59 5.57
C LYS A 64 0.51 -34.77 4.59
N GLN A 65 1.70 -35.19 4.19
CA GLN A 65 1.89 -36.27 3.19
C GLN A 65 1.33 -37.61 3.68
N ARG A 66 1.51 -37.92 4.97
CA ARG A 66 0.89 -39.06 5.64
C ARG A 66 -0.24 -38.53 6.52
N GLN A 67 -1.39 -39.19 6.46
CA GLN A 67 -2.56 -38.79 7.23
C GLN A 67 -2.27 -38.86 8.74
N VAL A 68 -2.58 -37.77 9.45
CA VAL A 68 -2.53 -37.71 10.91
C VAL A 68 -3.87 -38.18 11.46
N THR A 69 -3.85 -39.16 12.36
CA THR A 69 -5.07 -39.63 13.03
C THR A 69 -5.38 -38.67 14.17
N VAL A 70 -6.56 -38.06 14.18
CA VAL A 70 -6.99 -37.17 15.26
C VAL A 70 -8.15 -37.83 16.01
N ILE A 71 -7.98 -38.06 17.29
CA ILE A 71 -8.93 -38.70 18.19
C ILE A 71 -9.43 -37.64 19.17
N GLU A 72 -10.74 -37.44 19.17
CA GLU A 72 -11.40 -36.60 20.17
C GLU A 72 -11.65 -37.47 21.41
N GLY A 73 -10.92 -37.17 22.49
CA GLY A 73 -10.93 -37.95 23.71
C GLY A 73 -9.90 -37.47 24.72
N SER A 74 -10.15 -37.72 25.99
CA SER A 74 -9.24 -37.33 27.07
C SER A 74 -8.31 -38.48 27.43
N ALA A 75 -7.00 -38.22 27.47
CA ALA A 75 -6.01 -39.18 27.94
C ALA A 75 -6.13 -39.30 29.47
N THR A 76 -6.47 -40.49 29.97
CA THR A 76 -6.77 -40.73 31.39
C THR A 76 -5.65 -41.47 32.12
N ASP A 77 -4.90 -42.30 31.38
CA ASP A 77 -3.80 -43.08 31.92
C ASP A 77 -2.70 -43.31 30.87
N VAL A 78 -1.45 -43.34 31.32
CA VAL A 78 -0.27 -43.51 30.47
C VAL A 78 0.72 -44.44 31.17
N ASP A 79 1.05 -45.55 30.51
CA ASP A 79 2.11 -46.45 30.98
C ASP A 79 3.48 -45.96 30.49
N VAL A 80 4.21 -45.32 31.41
CA VAL A 80 5.58 -44.81 31.19
C VAL A 80 6.66 -45.77 31.70
N SER A 81 6.30 -46.94 32.24
CA SER A 81 7.24 -47.84 32.89
C SER A 81 7.99 -48.72 31.87
N ALA A 82 9.32 -48.69 31.94
CA ALA A 82 10.17 -49.78 31.47
C ALA A 82 10.77 -50.42 32.72
N ILE A 83 10.54 -51.73 32.91
CA ILE A 83 11.09 -52.48 34.04
C ILE A 83 12.62 -52.37 34.03
N SER A 84 13.18 -51.89 35.13
CA SER A 84 14.56 -52.16 35.52
C SER A 84 14.68 -53.63 35.93
N SER A 85 15.11 -54.50 35.03
CA SER A 85 15.64 -55.82 35.40
C SER A 85 16.86 -56.14 34.53
N PRO A 86 18.01 -56.49 35.12
CA PRO A 86 19.23 -56.73 34.37
C PRO A 86 19.10 -58.07 33.62
N CYS A 87 19.06 -58.02 32.29
CA CYS A 87 19.43 -59.19 31.50
C CYS A 87 20.96 -59.26 31.46
N PRO A 88 21.60 -60.38 31.81
CA PRO A 88 23.05 -60.47 31.85
C PRO A 88 23.61 -60.41 30.43
N VAL A 89 24.51 -59.46 30.22
CA VAL A 89 25.51 -59.53 29.15
C VAL A 89 26.39 -60.74 29.47
N PHE A 90 26.55 -61.66 28.52
CA PHE A 90 27.52 -62.75 28.61
C PHE A 90 28.92 -62.14 28.83
N VAL A 91 29.40 -62.24 30.07
CA VAL A 91 30.82 -62.25 30.40
C VAL A 91 31.13 -63.69 30.80
N ASP A 92 32.05 -64.28 30.06
CA ASP A 92 32.55 -65.63 30.22
C ASP A 92 33.21 -65.78 31.60
N LEU A 93 32.62 -66.59 32.49
CA LEU A 93 33.23 -67.05 33.74
C LEU A 93 32.53 -68.34 34.16
N GLY A 94 33.32 -69.42 34.24
CA GLY A 94 32.82 -70.78 34.43
C GLY A 94 32.30 -71.09 35.84
N ILE A 95 31.87 -72.36 35.94
CA ILE A 95 31.53 -73.16 37.11
C ILE A 95 30.02 -73.43 37.31
N THR A 96 29.76 -74.69 37.66
CA THR A 96 28.59 -75.56 37.58
C THR A 96 27.63 -75.54 38.79
N LEU A 97 26.35 -75.87 38.50
CA LEU A 97 25.32 -76.63 39.29
C LEU A 97 24.85 -76.09 40.66
N ASP A 98 23.54 -75.83 40.84
CA ASP A 98 22.58 -76.82 41.43
C ASP A 98 21.11 -76.33 41.63
N SER A 99 20.18 -77.26 41.30
CA SER A 99 18.83 -77.61 41.82
C SER A 99 17.72 -76.63 42.32
N LYS A 100 16.56 -76.72 41.61
CA LYS A 100 15.12 -76.96 42.01
C LYS A 100 14.20 -75.91 42.73
N PRO A 101 12.84 -75.98 42.48
CA PRO A 101 11.84 -74.91 42.71
C PRO A 101 10.76 -75.24 43.79
N PRO A 102 9.79 -74.34 44.08
CA PRO A 102 8.38 -74.76 44.00
C PRO A 102 7.38 -73.67 43.49
N VAL A 103 6.45 -74.02 42.59
CA VAL A 103 5.00 -74.30 42.78
C VAL A 103 4.10 -73.05 42.87
N VAL A 104 3.21 -72.88 41.88
CA VAL A 104 2.01 -72.02 41.95
C VAL A 104 0.80 -72.82 41.46
N GLU A 105 -0.21 -72.94 42.32
CA GLU A 105 -1.54 -73.50 42.03
C GLU A 105 -2.51 -72.40 41.54
N CYS A 106 -2.98 -72.57 40.31
CA CYS A 106 -4.38 -72.82 39.90
C CYS A 106 -5.61 -72.16 40.60
N VAL A 107 -6.27 -71.33 39.78
CA VAL A 107 -7.71 -71.25 39.39
C VAL A 107 -8.78 -70.80 40.43
N SER A 108 -9.57 -69.76 40.08
CA SER A 108 -10.97 -69.88 39.59
C SER A 108 -11.82 -68.66 39.94
N ALA A 109 -12.38 -68.01 38.91
CA ALA A 109 -13.53 -67.10 39.02
C ALA A 109 -14.80 -67.83 38.54
N LEU A 110 -15.90 -67.57 39.24
CA LEU A 110 -17.21 -68.23 39.23
C LEU A 110 -18.25 -67.44 38.40
N VAL A 111 -18.79 -68.09 37.36
CA VAL A 111 -20.20 -68.27 36.93
C VAL A 111 -21.29 -67.21 37.28
N VAL A 112 -21.85 -66.62 36.19
CA VAL A 112 -23.29 -66.42 35.76
C VAL A 112 -24.31 -65.71 36.67
N PHE A 113 -25.08 -64.74 36.11
CA PHE A 113 -26.55 -64.82 35.94
C PHE A 113 -27.12 -63.73 34.99
N ARG A 114 -28.35 -64.02 34.53
CA ARG A 114 -29.13 -63.58 33.36
C ARG A 114 -30.47 -63.04 33.88
N GLU A 115 -31.08 -62.07 33.21
CA GLU A 115 -32.55 -61.86 33.01
C GLU A 115 -32.74 -60.50 32.32
N ASP A 116 -33.24 -60.40 31.08
CA ASP A 116 -34.60 -60.58 30.52
C ASP A 116 -35.57 -59.40 30.71
N THR A 117 -36.32 -59.16 29.62
CA THR A 117 -37.53 -58.32 29.37
C THR A 117 -37.25 -57.20 28.34
N GLY A 118 -37.94 -57.06 27.20
CA GLY A 118 -39.05 -57.79 26.60
C GLY A 118 -39.95 -56.85 25.78
N ASN A 119 -39.74 -56.79 24.45
CA ASN A 119 -40.73 -56.67 23.33
C ASN A 119 -41.85 -55.58 23.36
N PRO A 120 -42.77 -55.46 22.36
CA PRO A 120 -42.77 -55.81 20.92
C PRO A 120 -43.41 -54.74 19.98
N GLY A 121 -43.30 -54.96 18.65
CA GLY A 121 -44.26 -54.46 17.64
C GLY A 121 -43.63 -54.17 16.27
N GLN A 122 -43.42 -55.15 15.36
CA GLN A 122 -44.36 -55.62 14.30
C GLN A 122 -45.07 -54.47 13.54
N ARG A 123 -45.17 -54.40 12.20
CA ARG A 123 -45.04 -55.39 11.12
C ARG A 123 -45.22 -54.70 9.75
N ARG A 124 -44.79 -55.42 8.68
CA ARG A 124 -45.25 -55.39 7.26
C ARG A 124 -44.69 -54.28 6.35
N THR A 125 -44.28 -54.51 5.09
CA THR A 125 -44.24 -55.71 4.23
C THR A 125 -43.36 -55.43 3.01
N LEU A 126 -42.81 -56.52 2.47
CA LEU A 126 -42.22 -56.65 1.13
C LEU A 126 -43.10 -56.03 0.02
N ASN A 127 -42.47 -55.39 -0.97
CA ASN A 127 -42.51 -55.97 -2.31
C ASN A 127 -41.29 -55.60 -3.16
N ARG A 128 -40.81 -56.66 -3.82
CA ARG A 128 -39.67 -56.79 -4.70
C ARG A 128 -40.12 -56.49 -6.14
N LEU A 129 -39.12 -56.19 -6.96
CA LEU A 129 -38.93 -56.55 -8.37
C LEU A 129 -39.01 -55.43 -9.40
N TRP A 130 -38.25 -55.70 -10.47
CA TRP A 130 -37.81 -54.89 -11.60
C TRP A 130 -36.53 -54.08 -11.27
N LEU A 131 -35.38 -54.26 -11.93
CA LEU A 131 -35.08 -55.07 -13.10
C LEU A 131 -33.55 -55.09 -13.29
N ASN A 132 -33.01 -56.27 -13.55
CA ASN A 132 -31.81 -56.58 -14.31
C ASN A 132 -30.43 -55.99 -13.98
N PHE A 133 -29.47 -56.82 -13.55
CA PHE A 133 -28.73 -57.82 -14.38
C PHE A 133 -27.47 -57.15 -14.96
N PHE A 134 -26.32 -57.28 -14.29
CA PHE A 134 -25.12 -57.88 -14.88
C PHE A 134 -23.92 -57.88 -13.90
N LEU A 135 -23.17 -59.00 -13.98
CA LEU A 135 -21.85 -59.32 -13.39
C LEU A 135 -21.83 -59.77 -11.92
N ARG A 136 -22.16 -61.03 -11.60
CA ARG A 136 -21.49 -62.34 -11.87
C ARG A 136 -20.31 -62.65 -10.95
N VAL A 137 -20.59 -63.59 -10.04
CA VAL A 137 -19.66 -64.55 -9.43
C VAL A 137 -19.58 -65.77 -10.35
N PHE A 138 -18.38 -66.28 -10.66
CA PHE A 138 -17.94 -67.69 -10.57
C PHE A 138 -16.77 -68.07 -11.52
N CYS A 139 -15.87 -68.91 -10.96
CA CYS A 139 -15.06 -69.98 -11.56
C CYS A 139 -13.73 -69.72 -12.31
N THR A 140 -12.62 -70.03 -11.61
CA THR A 140 -11.62 -71.10 -11.89
C THR A 140 -11.45 -71.70 -13.30
N SER A 141 -10.22 -71.72 -13.85
CA SER A 141 -9.45 -72.94 -14.24
C SER A 141 -8.21 -72.69 -15.12
N PHE A 142 -7.10 -73.34 -14.74
CA PHE A 142 -6.06 -74.07 -15.51
C PHE A 142 -5.39 -73.53 -16.80
N SER A 143 -4.06 -73.34 -16.68
CA SER A 143 -2.90 -73.79 -17.50
C SER A 143 -2.97 -73.93 -19.04
N ILE A 144 -2.00 -73.34 -19.74
CA ILE A 144 -1.11 -73.97 -20.76
C ILE A 144 0.09 -73.05 -21.07
N ALA A 145 1.23 -73.69 -21.36
CA ALA A 145 2.61 -73.25 -21.41
C ALA A 145 3.06 -72.47 -22.67
N CYS A 146 4.22 -71.80 -22.60
CA CYS A 146 5.44 -72.08 -23.39
C CYS A 146 6.58 -71.06 -23.10
N ILE A 147 7.66 -71.47 -22.42
CA ILE A 147 9.02 -71.84 -22.94
C ILE A 147 9.99 -70.64 -23.12
N SER A 148 10.99 -70.50 -22.23
CA SER A 148 12.41 -70.85 -22.52
C SER A 148 13.44 -70.39 -21.44
N HIS A 149 14.22 -71.38 -20.96
CA HIS A 149 15.64 -71.36 -20.55
C HIS A 149 16.11 -70.95 -19.12
N PHE A 150 16.54 -72.00 -18.40
CA PHE A 150 17.46 -72.17 -17.23
C PHE A 150 18.91 -71.67 -17.52
N PRO A 151 19.96 -71.78 -16.63
CA PRO A 151 20.10 -72.50 -15.33
C PRO A 151 20.79 -71.63 -14.21
N HIS A 152 21.07 -71.99 -12.94
CA HIS A 152 21.55 -73.22 -12.26
C HIS A 152 21.13 -73.21 -10.77
N GLY A 153 20.97 -74.40 -10.17
CA GLY A 153 20.36 -74.60 -8.85
C GLY A 153 21.27 -74.97 -7.68
N ARG A 154 20.66 -75.37 -6.56
CA ARG A 154 20.98 -76.58 -5.75
C ARG A 154 19.91 -76.82 -4.66
N LEU A 155 19.54 -78.09 -4.54
CA LEU A 155 18.61 -78.72 -3.59
C LEU A 155 19.17 -78.84 -2.16
N ARG A 156 18.28 -78.88 -1.13
CA ARG A 156 18.03 -80.06 -0.24
C ARG A 156 17.13 -79.76 1.00
N LEU A 157 15.89 -80.25 0.95
CA LEU A 157 15.20 -81.26 1.79
C LEU A 157 15.43 -81.41 3.34
N TRP A 158 14.30 -81.60 4.05
CA TRP A 158 13.97 -82.32 5.33
C TRP A 158 13.55 -81.54 6.61
N LEU A 159 12.22 -81.53 6.82
CA LEU A 159 11.40 -81.89 8.01
C LEU A 159 11.90 -81.69 9.48
N TRP A 160 11.14 -80.84 10.19
CA TRP A 160 10.36 -81.07 11.43
C TRP A 160 10.99 -81.88 12.60
N LEU A 161 11.19 -81.22 13.75
CA LEU A 161 10.66 -81.65 15.06
C LEU A 161 10.98 -80.64 16.17
N SER A 162 9.92 -80.23 16.88
CA SER A 162 9.88 -80.08 18.35
C SER A 162 10.95 -79.21 19.04
N TRP A 163 10.60 -77.94 19.29
CA TRP A 163 10.95 -77.30 20.56
C TRP A 163 9.86 -76.30 21.00
N ARG A 164 8.88 -76.83 21.75
CA ARG A 164 8.04 -76.02 22.65
C ARG A 164 8.88 -75.71 23.90
N GLY A 165 8.85 -74.47 24.36
CA GLY A 165 9.10 -74.19 25.79
C GLY A 165 10.17 -73.14 26.12
N SER A 166 10.16 -71.99 25.45
CA SER A 166 10.67 -70.76 26.06
C SER A 166 9.60 -69.70 25.89
N GLN A 167 8.87 -69.37 26.96
CA GLN A 167 8.00 -68.21 26.98
C GLN A 167 8.91 -66.98 26.78
N TRP A 168 8.98 -66.48 25.55
CA TRP A 168 9.49 -65.13 25.31
C TRP A 168 8.50 -64.21 26.03
N ALA A 169 8.94 -63.57 27.12
CA ALA A 169 8.23 -62.42 27.66
C ALA A 169 8.05 -61.45 26.49
N GLN A 170 6.80 -61.23 26.06
CA GLN A 170 6.54 -60.24 25.03
C GLN A 170 7.02 -58.89 25.57
N PRO A 171 7.70 -58.04 24.78
CA PRO A 171 8.01 -56.70 25.21
C PRO A 171 6.70 -56.01 25.59
N VAL A 172 6.55 -55.62 26.86
CA VAL A 172 5.39 -54.87 27.34
C VAL A 172 5.32 -53.60 26.50
N LYS A 173 4.29 -53.50 25.66
CA LYS A 173 4.10 -52.35 24.78
C LYS A 173 3.71 -51.16 25.65
N LYS A 174 4.44 -50.05 25.57
CA LYS A 174 4.02 -48.79 26.21
C LYS A 174 2.71 -48.34 25.61
N THR A 175 1.77 -47.91 26.45
CA THR A 175 0.43 -47.58 25.98
C THR A 175 -0.12 -46.27 26.55
N VAL A 176 -1.01 -45.64 25.78
CA VAL A 176 -1.85 -44.52 26.22
C VAL A 176 -3.29 -44.98 26.24
N THR A 177 -3.96 -44.76 27.36
CA THR A 177 -5.39 -45.03 27.55
C THR A 177 -6.16 -43.71 27.48
N PHE A 178 -7.22 -43.69 26.66
CA PHE A 178 -8.08 -42.53 26.49
C PHE A 178 -9.56 -42.91 26.56
N ALA A 179 -10.35 -41.97 27.05
CA ALA A 179 -11.80 -42.09 27.15
C ALA A 179 -12.48 -41.09 26.22
N ASP A 180 -13.59 -41.51 25.63
CA ASP A 180 -14.49 -40.64 24.88
C ASP A 180 -15.25 -39.73 25.85
N THR A 181 -15.16 -38.42 25.64
CA THR A 181 -15.82 -37.41 26.47
C THR A 181 -17.17 -36.96 25.89
N SER A 182 -17.63 -37.55 24.78
CA SER A 182 -18.94 -37.26 24.20
C SER A 182 -20.09 -37.88 24.99
N GLU A 183 -21.31 -37.37 24.77
CA GLU A 183 -22.54 -37.88 25.39
C GLU A 183 -22.80 -39.37 25.09
N ALA A 184 -22.24 -39.91 24.00
CA ALA A 184 -22.36 -41.31 23.63
C ALA A 184 -21.50 -42.26 24.48
N GLN A 185 -20.57 -41.73 25.29
CA GLN A 185 -19.65 -42.46 26.18
C GLN A 185 -19.12 -43.78 25.59
N GLY A 186 -18.29 -43.68 24.54
CA GLY A 186 -17.62 -44.84 23.96
C GLY A 186 -16.70 -45.58 24.95
N ALA A 187 -16.43 -46.86 24.67
CA ALA A 187 -15.53 -47.69 25.48
C ALA A 187 -14.12 -47.07 25.59
N VAL A 188 -13.51 -47.14 26.79
CA VAL A 188 -12.12 -46.77 27.04
C VAL A 188 -11.20 -47.57 26.11
N LYS A 189 -10.31 -46.88 25.38
CA LYS A 189 -9.40 -47.49 24.41
C LYS A 189 -7.95 -47.25 24.80
N THR A 190 -7.13 -48.25 24.52
CA THR A 190 -5.69 -48.23 24.81
C THR A 190 -4.92 -48.43 23.50
N ILE A 191 -3.96 -47.55 23.20
CA ILE A 191 -3.13 -47.62 21.99
C ILE A 191 -1.64 -47.71 22.33
N PRO A 192 -0.85 -48.52 21.61
CA PRO A 192 0.58 -48.58 21.79
C PRO A 192 1.29 -47.38 21.14
N TYR A 193 2.40 -46.93 21.73
CA TYR A 193 3.24 -45.85 21.20
C TYR A 193 4.73 -46.20 21.23
N ASP A 194 5.49 -45.61 20.31
CA ASP A 194 6.96 -45.66 20.32
C ASP A 194 7.53 -44.37 20.90
N TYR A 195 6.92 -43.24 20.56
CA TYR A 195 7.21 -41.92 21.13
C TYR A 195 5.93 -41.25 21.62
N LEU A 196 5.98 -40.59 22.77
CA LEU A 196 4.86 -39.85 23.37
C LEU A 196 5.24 -38.40 23.61
N VAL A 197 4.34 -37.46 23.29
CA VAL A 197 4.50 -36.03 23.55
C VAL A 197 3.34 -35.52 24.40
N PHE A 198 3.63 -35.10 25.63
CA PHE A 198 2.71 -34.35 26.47
C PHE A 198 2.70 -32.87 26.09
N ALA A 199 1.56 -32.40 25.59
CA ALA A 199 1.30 -31.01 25.22
C ALA A 199 -0.10 -30.56 25.68
N VAL A 200 -0.52 -31.07 26.84
CA VAL A 200 -1.87 -30.89 27.41
C VAL A 200 -2.10 -29.50 28.01
N GLY A 201 -1.03 -28.75 28.27
CA GLY A 201 -1.09 -27.43 28.91
C GLY A 201 -1.32 -27.52 30.42
N ALA A 202 -1.93 -26.47 30.98
CA ALA A 202 -2.23 -26.37 32.40
C ALA A 202 -3.68 -25.90 32.62
N GLU A 203 -4.30 -26.36 33.70
CA GLU A 203 -5.64 -25.95 34.14
C GLU A 203 -5.60 -24.65 34.96
N VAL A 204 -6.76 -24.04 35.17
CA VAL A 204 -6.89 -22.84 36.01
C VAL A 204 -6.71 -23.21 37.48
N GLN A 205 -5.77 -22.55 38.16
CA GLN A 205 -5.55 -22.74 39.59
C GLN A 205 -6.48 -21.82 40.39
N THR A 206 -7.34 -22.43 41.21
CA THR A 206 -8.29 -21.70 42.08
C THR A 206 -7.74 -21.41 43.48
N PHE A 207 -6.53 -21.90 43.78
CA PHE A 207 -5.87 -21.80 45.09
C PHE A 207 -6.73 -22.32 46.26
N ASN A 208 -7.71 -23.19 45.98
CA ASN A 208 -8.73 -23.66 46.93
C ASN A 208 -9.49 -22.53 47.63
N ILE A 209 -9.62 -21.37 46.97
CA ILE A 209 -10.44 -20.26 47.45
C ILE A 209 -11.92 -20.68 47.33
N PRO A 210 -12.69 -20.71 48.43
CA PRO A 210 -14.09 -21.12 48.39
C PRO A 210 -14.93 -20.23 47.47
N GLY A 211 -15.81 -20.84 46.68
CA GLY A 211 -16.75 -20.15 45.80
C GLY A 211 -16.22 -19.80 44.40
N VAL A 212 -14.91 -19.98 44.14
CA VAL A 212 -14.34 -19.65 42.81
C VAL A 212 -14.89 -20.55 41.72
N ARG A 213 -14.98 -21.87 41.95
CA ARG A 213 -15.49 -22.81 40.93
C ARG A 213 -17.00 -22.66 40.72
N GLU A 214 -17.73 -22.26 41.76
CA GLU A 214 -19.18 -22.17 41.80
C GLU A 214 -19.69 -20.85 41.20
N HIS A 215 -18.96 -19.74 41.40
CA HIS A 215 -19.46 -18.40 41.10
C HIS A 215 -18.58 -17.56 40.17
N ALA A 216 -17.34 -17.94 39.85
CA ALA A 216 -16.49 -17.18 38.93
C ALA A 216 -16.60 -17.70 37.48
N CYS A 217 -16.38 -16.80 36.51
CA CYS A 217 -16.14 -17.18 35.12
C CYS A 217 -14.63 -17.22 34.89
N PHE A 218 -14.13 -18.32 34.32
CA PHE A 218 -12.72 -18.39 33.93
C PHE A 218 -12.48 -17.68 32.58
N MET A 219 -11.23 -17.67 32.12
CA MET A 219 -10.84 -17.09 30.83
C MET A 219 -9.71 -17.93 30.23
N LYS A 220 -9.97 -19.22 29.98
CA LYS A 220 -8.97 -20.18 29.50
C LYS A 220 -9.39 -20.81 28.18
N GLU A 221 -10.66 -21.16 28.05
CA GLU A 221 -11.25 -21.84 26.90
C GLU A 221 -12.32 -20.98 26.23
N LEU A 222 -12.77 -21.40 25.04
CA LEU A 222 -13.83 -20.67 24.33
C LEU A 222 -15.14 -20.64 25.14
N GLU A 223 -15.52 -21.78 25.72
CA GLU A 223 -16.73 -21.90 26.54
C GLU A 223 -16.73 -20.90 27.71
N ASP A 224 -15.56 -20.63 28.29
CA ASP A 224 -15.41 -19.64 29.35
C ASP A 224 -15.79 -18.23 28.86
N ALA A 225 -15.28 -17.84 27.68
CA ALA A 225 -15.58 -16.54 27.07
C ALA A 225 -17.06 -16.41 26.71
N GLU A 226 -17.67 -17.45 26.14
CA GLU A 226 -19.10 -17.48 25.82
C GLU A 226 -19.98 -17.45 27.09
N ASN A 227 -19.59 -18.17 28.14
CA ASN A 227 -20.29 -18.16 29.42
C ASN A 227 -20.20 -16.79 30.09
N MET A 228 -19.05 -16.12 30.01
CA MET A 228 -18.86 -14.76 30.49
C MET A 228 -19.76 -13.79 29.73
N GLN A 229 -19.75 -13.83 28.40
CA GLN A 229 -20.60 -12.98 27.56
C GLN A 229 -22.08 -13.17 27.89
N ARG A 230 -22.54 -14.41 28.00
CA ARG A 230 -23.93 -14.75 28.36
C ARG A 230 -24.30 -14.19 29.74
N ARG A 231 -23.44 -14.40 30.74
CA ARG A 231 -23.69 -13.91 32.10
C ARG A 231 -23.75 -12.39 32.14
N PHE A 232 -22.85 -11.72 31.42
CA PHE A 232 -22.83 -10.27 31.33
C PHE A 232 -24.12 -9.73 30.70
N MET A 233 -24.56 -10.27 29.55
CA MET A 233 -25.82 -9.87 28.93
C MET A 233 -27.04 -10.14 29.83
N ASN A 234 -27.06 -11.26 30.56
CA ASN A 234 -28.12 -11.55 31.52
C ASN A 234 -28.15 -10.54 32.68
N CYS A 235 -26.99 -10.10 33.18
CA CYS A 235 -26.90 -9.06 34.20
C CYS A 235 -27.42 -7.71 33.67
N MET A 236 -27.10 -7.36 32.42
CA MET A 236 -27.59 -6.16 31.75
C MET A 236 -29.12 -6.16 31.63
N GLU A 237 -29.70 -7.23 31.10
CA GLU A 237 -31.16 -7.38 30.97
C GLU A 237 -31.86 -7.37 32.34
N SER A 238 -31.24 -7.99 33.35
CA SER A 238 -31.76 -7.96 34.73
C SER A 238 -31.69 -6.57 35.37
N ALA A 239 -30.72 -5.75 34.98
CA ALA A 239 -30.59 -4.36 35.42
C ALA A 239 -31.56 -3.43 34.67
N ALA A 240 -31.89 -3.73 33.42
CA ALA A 240 -32.86 -3.01 32.60
C ALA A 240 -34.33 -3.29 32.96
N PHE A 241 -34.59 -4.30 33.80
CA PHE A 241 -35.95 -4.68 34.18
C PHE A 241 -36.67 -3.53 34.91
N PRO A 242 -37.95 -3.25 34.59
CA PRO A 242 -38.72 -2.21 35.27
C PRO A 242 -38.76 -2.39 36.79
N ASP A 243 -38.73 -1.28 37.54
CA ASP A 243 -38.81 -1.24 39.01
C ASP A 243 -37.61 -1.87 39.77
N GLN A 244 -36.47 -2.06 39.10
CA GLN A 244 -35.23 -2.50 39.76
C GLN A 244 -34.65 -1.41 40.68
N SER A 245 -34.19 -1.78 41.88
CA SER A 245 -33.60 -0.82 42.81
C SER A 245 -32.23 -0.34 42.33
N THR A 246 -31.89 0.94 42.58
CA THR A 246 -30.60 1.51 42.16
C THR A 246 -29.39 0.77 42.73
N ASP A 247 -29.50 0.22 43.94
CA ASP A 247 -28.43 -0.56 44.56
C ASP A 247 -28.24 -1.93 43.88
N GLU A 248 -29.33 -2.56 43.45
CA GLU A 248 -29.27 -3.82 42.70
C GLU A 248 -28.74 -3.60 41.27
N ILE A 249 -29.12 -2.49 40.62
CA ILE A 249 -28.56 -2.08 39.32
C ILE A 249 -27.03 -1.94 39.43
N LYS A 250 -26.54 -1.18 40.42
CA LYS A 250 -25.09 -1.01 40.65
C LYS A 250 -24.39 -2.33 40.93
N ARG A 251 -25.04 -3.25 41.66
CA ARG A 251 -24.48 -4.58 41.96
C ARG A 251 -24.39 -5.45 40.71
N LEU A 252 -25.44 -5.48 39.89
CA LEU A 252 -25.49 -6.27 38.65
C LEU A 252 -24.49 -5.77 37.60
N LEU A 253 -24.23 -4.46 37.58
CA LEU A 253 -23.32 -3.80 36.65
C LEU A 253 -21.90 -3.59 37.21
N HIS A 254 -21.55 -4.26 38.33
CA HIS A 254 -20.19 -4.26 38.86
C HIS A 254 -19.42 -5.51 38.44
N MET A 255 -18.39 -5.30 37.63
CA MET A 255 -17.54 -6.35 37.08
C MET A 255 -16.22 -6.39 37.84
N VAL A 256 -15.91 -7.54 38.44
CA VAL A 256 -14.66 -7.75 39.17
C VAL A 256 -13.77 -8.73 38.39
N VAL A 257 -12.65 -8.23 37.89
CA VAL A 257 -11.63 -9.02 37.19
C VAL A 257 -10.51 -9.33 38.17
N VAL A 258 -10.16 -10.61 38.32
CA VAL A 258 -9.15 -11.06 39.28
C VAL A 258 -7.89 -11.52 38.52
N GLY A 259 -6.78 -10.84 38.76
CA GLY A 259 -5.47 -11.09 38.14
C GLY A 259 -5.04 -9.97 37.20
N GLY A 260 -4.01 -9.22 37.57
CA GLY A 260 -3.37 -8.14 36.83
C GLY A 260 -2.31 -8.59 35.82
N GLY A 261 -2.37 -9.84 35.36
CA GLY A 261 -1.59 -10.30 34.20
C GLY A 261 -2.17 -9.80 32.87
N PRO A 262 -1.52 -10.09 31.72
CA PRO A 262 -1.98 -9.65 30.40
C PRO A 262 -3.45 -9.98 30.15
N THR A 263 -3.88 -11.22 30.42
CA THR A 263 -5.28 -11.64 30.22
C THR A 263 -6.29 -10.77 30.97
N GLY A 264 -6.04 -10.46 32.25
CA GLY A 264 -7.00 -9.68 33.05
C GLY A 264 -6.98 -8.20 32.70
N VAL A 265 -5.82 -7.65 32.34
CA VAL A 265 -5.72 -6.27 31.84
C VAL A 265 -6.40 -6.12 30.48
N GLU A 266 -6.13 -7.03 29.53
CA GLU A 266 -6.77 -7.01 28.22
C GLU A 266 -8.30 -7.18 28.34
N LEU A 267 -8.76 -8.09 29.19
CA LEU A 267 -10.19 -8.26 29.46
C LEU A 267 -10.84 -7.01 30.07
N SER A 268 -10.17 -6.36 31.02
CA SER A 268 -10.68 -5.12 31.63
C SER A 268 -10.77 -3.98 30.62
N GLY A 269 -9.77 -3.88 29.72
CA GLY A 269 -9.76 -2.89 28.64
C GLY A 269 -10.84 -3.15 27.59
N GLU A 270 -10.98 -4.40 27.13
CA GLU A 270 -12.01 -4.82 26.18
C GLU A 270 -13.43 -4.61 26.75
N LEU A 271 -13.63 -4.91 28.04
CA LEU A 271 -14.90 -4.61 28.73
C LEU A 271 -15.19 -3.12 28.75
N HIS A 272 -14.20 -2.30 29.11
CA HIS A 272 -14.37 -0.84 29.11
C HIS A 272 -14.78 -0.31 27.74
N ASP A 273 -14.12 -0.76 26.67
CA ASP A 273 -14.41 -0.31 25.31
C ASP A 273 -15.82 -0.71 24.88
N PHE A 274 -16.22 -1.96 25.13
CA PHE A 274 -17.58 -2.41 24.84
C PHE A 274 -18.64 -1.55 25.55
N LEU A 275 -18.39 -1.19 26.81
CA LEU A 275 -19.33 -0.38 27.60
C LEU A 275 -19.44 1.06 27.09
N GLU A 276 -18.32 1.65 26.73
CA GLU A 276 -18.28 3.06 26.32
C GLU A 276 -18.75 3.26 24.87
N GLU A 277 -18.43 2.31 23.97
CA GLU A 277 -18.74 2.39 22.54
C GLU A 277 -20.10 1.80 22.17
N ASP A 278 -20.45 0.63 22.70
CA ASP A 278 -21.68 -0.09 22.33
C ASP A 278 -22.79 0.12 23.37
N LEU A 279 -22.52 -0.18 24.65
CA LEU A 279 -23.57 -0.19 25.68
C LEU A 279 -24.21 1.19 25.85
N ARG A 280 -23.40 2.26 25.83
CA ARG A 280 -23.89 3.64 25.94
C ARG A 280 -24.90 4.02 24.85
N SER A 281 -24.85 3.35 23.70
CA SER A 281 -25.80 3.50 22.60
C SER A 281 -27.08 2.69 22.83
N TRP A 282 -26.97 1.48 23.37
CA TRP A 282 -28.11 0.54 23.51
C TRP A 282 -28.92 0.77 24.79
N TYR A 283 -28.25 1.06 25.91
CA TYR A 283 -28.85 1.26 27.24
C TYR A 283 -28.28 2.53 27.89
N PRO A 284 -28.57 3.73 27.36
CA PRO A 284 -28.01 4.98 27.86
C PRO A 284 -28.33 5.23 29.35
N GLU A 285 -29.47 4.72 29.85
CA GLU A 285 -29.91 4.81 31.24
C GLU A 285 -29.10 3.95 32.22
N LEU A 286 -28.43 2.89 31.74
CA LEU A 286 -27.62 2.00 32.58
C LEU A 286 -26.13 2.33 32.53
N ALA A 287 -25.67 3.02 31.48
CA ALA A 287 -24.25 3.28 31.22
C ALA A 287 -23.53 3.99 32.37
N GLU A 288 -24.21 4.90 33.10
CA GLU A 288 -23.60 5.63 34.22
C GLU A 288 -23.39 4.78 35.49
N HIS A 289 -23.99 3.59 35.54
CA HIS A 289 -23.94 2.70 36.72
C HIS A 289 -22.93 1.56 36.58
N VAL A 290 -22.28 1.42 35.42
CA VAL A 290 -21.32 0.34 35.19
C VAL A 290 -19.99 0.64 35.86
N ARG A 291 -19.43 -0.37 36.53
CA ARG A 291 -18.15 -0.27 37.23
C ARG A 291 -17.28 -1.48 36.95
N ILE A 292 -15.99 -1.25 36.67
CA ILE A 292 -15.00 -2.33 36.52
C ILE A 292 -13.95 -2.19 37.63
N THR A 293 -13.64 -3.31 38.30
CA THR A 293 -12.57 -3.38 39.30
C THR A 293 -11.62 -4.53 38.97
N LEU A 294 -10.35 -4.21 38.78
CA LEU A 294 -9.25 -5.16 38.59
C LEU A 294 -8.52 -5.40 39.92
N VAL A 295 -8.50 -6.63 40.39
CA VAL A 295 -7.85 -7.05 41.64
C VAL A 295 -6.55 -7.79 41.34
N GLU A 296 -5.43 -7.34 41.91
CA GLU A 296 -4.12 -7.95 41.76
C GLU A 296 -3.43 -8.17 43.11
N ALA A 297 -2.90 -9.38 43.30
CA ALA A 297 -2.22 -9.78 44.53
C ALA A 297 -0.84 -9.10 44.67
N LEU A 298 -0.13 -8.89 43.57
CA LEU A 298 1.16 -8.23 43.53
C LEU A 298 1.04 -6.70 43.64
N PRO A 299 2.16 -6.00 43.90
CA PRO A 299 2.15 -4.54 43.99
C PRO A 299 1.77 -3.81 42.69
N ASN A 300 1.97 -4.44 41.53
CA ASN A 300 1.83 -3.82 40.22
C ASN A 300 1.10 -4.77 39.27
N VAL A 301 0.30 -4.21 38.36
CA VAL A 301 -0.20 -4.94 37.18
C VAL A 301 0.93 -5.13 36.15
N LEU A 302 0.82 -6.18 35.33
CA LEU A 302 1.77 -6.50 34.26
C LEU A 302 3.24 -6.53 34.70
N PRO A 303 3.61 -7.33 35.72
CA PRO A 303 4.95 -7.32 36.31
C PRO A 303 6.07 -7.74 35.35
N MET A 304 5.73 -8.31 34.18
CA MET A 304 6.69 -8.66 33.13
C MET A 304 7.14 -7.46 32.27
N PHE A 305 6.50 -6.30 32.36
CA PHE A 305 6.84 -5.11 31.58
C PHE A 305 7.70 -4.13 32.40
N SER A 306 8.41 -3.24 31.70
CA SER A 306 9.16 -2.17 32.36
C SER A 306 8.26 -1.26 33.23
N LYS A 307 8.81 -0.75 34.33
CA LYS A 307 8.09 0.14 35.27
C LYS A 307 7.37 1.30 34.58
N ARG A 308 7.99 1.89 33.55
CA ARG A 308 7.40 2.96 32.74
C ARG A 308 6.08 2.55 32.07
N LEU A 309 5.99 1.32 31.57
CA LEU A 309 4.79 0.81 30.92
C LEU A 309 3.71 0.42 31.95
N ILE A 310 4.13 -0.04 33.12
CA ILE A 310 3.23 -0.27 34.26
C ILE A 310 2.57 1.05 34.66
N ASP A 311 3.36 2.09 34.94
CA ASP A 311 2.85 3.43 35.31
C ASP A 311 1.91 4.00 34.22
N TYR A 312 2.23 3.76 32.95
CA TYR A 312 1.38 4.15 31.80
C TYR A 312 0.06 3.39 31.75
N THR A 313 0.07 2.10 32.09
CA THR A 313 -1.15 1.27 32.13
C THR A 313 -2.05 1.71 33.28
N GLU A 314 -1.49 1.91 34.49
CA GLU A 314 -2.24 2.37 35.65
C GLU A 314 -2.87 3.75 35.45
N SER A 315 -2.15 4.68 34.82
CA SER A 315 -2.70 6.00 34.46
C SER A 315 -3.80 5.90 33.41
N THR A 316 -3.64 5.06 32.39
CA THR A 316 -4.68 4.83 31.37
C THR A 316 -5.95 4.22 31.98
N PHE A 317 -5.81 3.25 32.88
CA PHE A 317 -6.95 2.62 33.56
C PHE A 317 -7.68 3.60 34.48
N LYS A 318 -6.93 4.48 35.14
CA LYS A 318 -7.50 5.56 35.94
C LYS A 318 -8.30 6.55 35.09
N GLU A 319 -7.81 6.90 33.90
CA GLU A 319 -8.56 7.72 32.92
C GLU A 319 -9.85 7.02 32.46
N ALA A 320 -9.78 5.70 32.23
CA ALA A 320 -10.89 4.84 31.82
C ALA A 320 -11.89 4.51 32.96
N LYS A 321 -11.70 5.07 34.18
CA LYS A 321 -12.50 4.76 35.38
C LYS A 321 -12.53 3.27 35.75
N ILE A 322 -11.45 2.55 35.45
CA ILE A 322 -11.23 1.18 35.89
C ILE A 322 -10.50 1.23 37.23
N ASP A 323 -11.11 0.71 38.29
CA ASP A 323 -10.51 0.68 39.62
C ASP A 323 -9.46 -0.43 39.71
N ILE A 324 -8.21 -0.10 40.03
CA ILE A 324 -7.16 -1.11 40.24
C ILE A 324 -6.90 -1.26 41.75
N LEU A 325 -7.08 -2.48 42.25
CA LEU A 325 -6.77 -2.88 43.62
C LEU A 325 -5.54 -3.79 43.63
N THR A 326 -4.35 -3.18 43.73
CA THR A 326 -3.10 -3.93 43.91
C THR A 326 -2.91 -4.35 45.37
N ARG A 327 -1.97 -5.29 45.62
CA ARG A 327 -1.72 -5.86 46.96
C ARG A 327 -2.97 -6.44 47.63
N THR A 328 -3.92 -6.89 46.82
CA THR A 328 -5.25 -7.31 47.28
C THR A 328 -5.54 -8.71 46.75
N MET A 329 -5.90 -9.63 47.63
CA MET A 329 -6.22 -11.01 47.27
C MET A 329 -7.69 -11.31 47.50
N VAL A 330 -8.25 -12.22 46.69
CA VAL A 330 -9.60 -12.73 46.92
C VAL A 330 -9.53 -13.84 47.97
N LYS A 331 -10.34 -13.73 49.03
CA LYS A 331 -10.40 -14.71 50.12
C LYS A 331 -11.55 -15.71 49.95
N GLU A 332 -12.68 -15.25 49.44
CA GLU A 332 -13.91 -16.03 49.27
C GLU A 332 -14.78 -15.34 48.21
N ILE A 333 -15.46 -16.12 47.37
CA ILE A 333 -16.49 -15.61 46.46
C ILE A 333 -17.85 -16.12 46.92
N LYS A 334 -18.76 -15.22 47.23
CA LYS A 334 -20.17 -15.54 47.53
C LYS A 334 -21.02 -15.28 46.30
N GLU A 335 -22.26 -15.77 46.29
CA GLU A 335 -23.19 -15.64 45.16
C GLU A 335 -23.33 -14.19 44.63
N LYS A 336 -23.38 -13.20 45.54
CA LYS A 336 -23.61 -11.78 45.20
C LYS A 336 -22.45 -10.83 45.57
N SER A 337 -21.36 -11.33 46.14
CA SER A 337 -20.28 -10.46 46.65
C SER A 337 -18.93 -11.18 46.68
N VAL A 338 -17.85 -10.43 46.44
CA VAL A 338 -16.47 -10.93 46.55
C VAL A 338 -15.84 -10.41 47.84
N VAL A 339 -15.26 -11.30 48.65
CA VAL A 339 -14.56 -10.94 49.89
C VAL A 339 -13.08 -10.77 49.59
N LEU A 340 -12.59 -9.54 49.76
CA LEU A 340 -11.19 -9.19 49.54
C LEU A 340 -10.41 -9.18 50.85
N GLN A 341 -9.14 -9.56 50.76
CA GLN A 341 -8.17 -9.48 51.82
C GLN A 341 -7.12 -8.43 51.48
N MET A 342 -7.07 -7.40 52.32
CA MET A 342 -6.09 -6.31 52.30
C MET A 342 -4.77 -6.78 52.98
N PRO A 343 -3.65 -6.00 52.92
CA PRO A 343 -2.25 -6.46 53.10
C PRO A 343 -1.81 -7.07 54.44
N ASP A 344 -2.47 -8.10 54.97
CA ASP A 344 -2.02 -8.81 56.16
C ASP A 344 -2.63 -10.21 56.23
N LYS A 345 -1.91 -11.20 55.67
CA LYS A 345 -1.66 -12.58 56.16
C LYS A 345 -1.10 -13.47 55.05
N SER A 346 -0.35 -14.49 55.49
CA SER A 346 0.40 -15.45 54.69
C SER A 346 -0.46 -16.34 53.78
N ILE A 347 0.03 -16.56 52.57
CA ILE A 347 -0.52 -17.49 51.56
C ILE A 347 -0.13 -18.92 51.95
N VAL A 348 -1.08 -19.86 51.88
CA VAL A 348 -0.86 -21.31 52.05
C VAL A 348 -0.90 -21.97 50.67
N ASP A 349 0.12 -22.75 50.35
CA ASP A 349 0.32 -23.39 49.05
C ASP A 349 -0.28 -24.80 49.03
N VAL A 350 -1.20 -25.09 48.10
CA VAL A 350 -1.81 -26.41 47.92
C VAL A 350 -1.90 -26.74 46.43
N THR A 351 -1.09 -27.71 45.99
CA THR A 351 -1.14 -28.32 44.66
C THR A 351 -1.19 -29.85 44.82
N ARG A 352 -2.27 -30.49 44.35
CA ARG A 352 -2.32 -31.94 44.08
C ARG A 352 -3.44 -32.26 43.06
N ASP A 353 -3.17 -33.15 42.09
CA ASP A 353 -3.47 -34.59 42.23
C ASP A 353 -3.02 -35.48 41.04
N LEU A 354 -2.51 -34.94 39.91
CA LEU A 354 -2.04 -35.79 38.80
C LEU A 354 -0.60 -36.36 38.96
N MET A 355 0.22 -35.76 39.83
CA MET A 355 1.61 -36.18 40.04
C MET A 355 1.77 -37.58 40.64
N ALA A 356 0.74 -38.09 41.32
CA ALA A 356 0.80 -39.39 42.00
C ALA A 356 0.94 -40.60 41.05
N LYS A 357 0.73 -40.40 39.74
CA LYS A 357 0.78 -41.45 38.70
C LYS A 357 2.09 -41.47 37.89
N PHE A 358 3.01 -40.53 38.14
CA PHE A 358 4.28 -40.43 37.42
C PHE A 358 5.41 -41.18 38.16
N PRO A 359 6.55 -41.46 37.48
CA PRO A 359 7.69 -42.14 38.10
C PRO A 359 8.19 -41.39 39.34
N LYS A 360 8.75 -42.10 40.33
CA LYS A 360 9.28 -41.51 41.58
C LYS A 360 10.32 -40.39 41.38
N ALA A 361 10.91 -40.28 40.18
CA ALA A 361 11.83 -39.21 39.80
C ALA A 361 11.16 -37.84 39.52
N GLN A 362 9.83 -37.77 39.49
CA GLN A 362 9.05 -36.55 39.20
C GLN A 362 8.56 -35.90 40.52
N GLU A 363 9.45 -35.18 41.22
CA GLU A 363 9.13 -34.57 42.53
C GLU A 363 8.57 -33.13 42.44
N ASN A 364 8.61 -32.51 41.25
CA ASN A 364 8.30 -31.09 41.09
C ASN A 364 6.79 -30.82 41.04
N ARG A 365 6.29 -29.98 41.95
CA ARG A 365 4.87 -29.66 42.06
C ARG A 365 4.29 -28.78 40.95
N ARG A 366 5.14 -28.08 40.21
CA ARG A 366 4.73 -27.11 39.17
C ARG A 366 4.38 -27.76 37.84
N GLY A 367 4.94 -28.91 37.53
CA GLY A 367 4.78 -29.58 36.24
C GLY A 367 5.80 -30.69 36.01
N ILE A 368 5.79 -31.29 34.83
CA ILE A 368 6.67 -32.39 34.44
C ILE A 368 8.11 -31.88 34.32
N THR A 369 9.04 -32.49 35.06
CA THR A 369 10.47 -32.22 34.95
C THR A 369 11.00 -32.81 33.65
N VAL A 370 11.65 -31.96 32.85
CA VAL A 370 12.25 -32.32 31.55
C VAL A 370 13.73 -31.96 31.50
N ASP A 371 14.50 -32.67 30.68
CA ASP A 371 15.89 -32.32 30.38
C ASP A 371 16.01 -31.18 29.36
N GLU A 372 17.24 -30.78 29.02
CA GLU A 372 17.50 -29.71 28.04
C GLU A 372 16.98 -30.02 26.62
N CYS A 373 16.64 -31.28 26.33
CA CYS A 373 16.09 -31.73 25.06
C CYS A 373 14.57 -32.02 25.14
N LEU A 374 13.91 -31.56 26.21
CA LEU A 374 12.48 -31.73 26.48
C LEU A 374 12.04 -33.19 26.72
N ARG A 375 12.97 -34.08 27.08
CA ARG A 375 12.66 -35.48 27.46
C ARG A 375 12.25 -35.53 28.93
N MET A 376 11.22 -36.30 29.24
CA MET A 376 10.71 -36.48 30.60
C MET A 376 11.74 -37.22 31.46
N ALA A 377 12.08 -36.65 32.61
CA ALA A 377 12.97 -37.30 33.58
C ALA A 377 12.33 -38.59 34.14
N GLY A 378 13.16 -39.63 34.37
CA GLY A 378 12.69 -40.92 34.87
C GLY A 378 12.06 -41.84 33.83
N THR A 379 12.27 -41.57 32.54
CA THR A 379 11.86 -42.43 31.40
C THR A 379 13.08 -42.86 30.57
N ASP A 380 12.90 -43.80 29.64
CA ASP A 380 13.95 -44.29 28.75
C ASP A 380 14.29 -43.33 27.57
N GLY A 381 13.78 -42.10 27.62
CA GLY A 381 14.00 -41.07 26.60
C GLY A 381 13.02 -41.11 25.42
N SER A 382 11.99 -41.98 25.47
CA SER A 382 10.91 -42.04 24.48
C SER A 382 9.74 -41.08 24.73
N VAL A 383 9.69 -40.48 25.93
CA VAL A 383 8.60 -39.58 26.37
C VAL A 383 9.12 -38.14 26.43
N PHE A 384 8.40 -37.23 25.79
CA PHE A 384 8.68 -35.80 25.75
C PHE A 384 7.52 -35.02 26.37
N ALA A 385 7.81 -33.84 26.90
CA ALA A 385 6.79 -32.92 27.39
C ALA A 385 7.17 -31.49 27.01
N LEU A 386 6.17 -30.65 26.70
CA LEU A 386 6.37 -29.27 26.28
C LEU A 386 5.20 -28.35 26.69
N GLY A 387 5.44 -27.05 26.66
CA GLY A 387 4.50 -26.02 27.06
C GLY A 387 4.21 -26.02 28.56
N ASP A 388 3.05 -25.47 28.93
CA ASP A 388 2.70 -25.17 30.33
C ASP A 388 2.62 -26.40 31.26
N CYS A 389 2.59 -27.62 30.70
CA CYS A 389 2.62 -28.85 31.51
C CYS A 389 4.02 -29.19 32.04
N THR A 390 5.06 -28.45 31.64
CA THR A 390 6.45 -28.68 32.03
C THR A 390 6.92 -27.74 33.13
N ALA A 391 7.81 -28.24 33.99
CA ALA A 391 8.49 -27.44 34.98
C ALA A 391 9.87 -27.00 34.46
N THR A 392 9.88 -25.95 33.63
CA THR A 392 11.11 -25.33 33.10
C THR A 392 11.40 -23.98 33.75
N ALA A 393 12.58 -23.43 33.48
CA ALA A 393 12.93 -22.06 33.88
C ALA A 393 12.18 -20.98 33.07
N TYR A 394 11.49 -21.37 31.99
CA TYR A 394 10.79 -20.45 31.11
C TYR A 394 9.39 -20.13 31.63
N ALA A 395 8.86 -18.97 31.23
CA ALA A 395 7.50 -18.58 31.57
C ALA A 395 6.45 -19.41 30.79
N PRO A 396 5.32 -19.81 31.41
CA PRO A 396 4.25 -20.57 30.74
C PRO A 396 3.52 -19.67 29.74
N THR A 397 4.03 -19.61 28.51
CA THR A 397 3.54 -18.70 27.47
C THR A 397 3.41 -19.43 26.14
N ALA A 398 2.46 -18.96 25.32
CA ALA A 398 2.27 -19.43 23.95
C ALA A 398 3.56 -19.36 23.11
N GLN A 399 4.40 -18.35 23.34
CA GLN A 399 5.66 -18.16 22.64
C GLN A 399 6.68 -19.27 22.97
N VAL A 400 6.81 -19.63 24.25
CA VAL A 400 7.68 -20.73 24.70
C VAL A 400 7.17 -22.05 24.13
N ALA A 401 5.90 -22.37 24.32
CA ALA A 401 5.30 -23.62 23.83
C ALA A 401 5.43 -23.78 22.30
N SER A 402 5.27 -22.69 21.54
CA SER A 402 5.44 -22.70 20.09
C SER A 402 6.88 -22.98 19.67
N GLN A 403 7.87 -22.38 20.34
CA GLN A 403 9.28 -22.61 20.05
C GLN A 403 9.71 -24.03 20.45
N GLU A 404 9.22 -24.54 21.56
CA GLU A 404 9.44 -25.92 22.01
C GLU A 404 8.87 -26.93 21.01
N GLY A 405 7.65 -26.73 20.52
CA GLY A 405 7.05 -27.57 19.48
C GLY A 405 7.86 -27.59 18.18
N ALA A 406 8.31 -26.42 17.71
CA ALA A 406 9.14 -26.31 16.50
C ALA A 406 10.56 -26.88 16.69
N TYR A 407 11.11 -26.79 17.91
CA TYR A 407 12.36 -27.45 18.28
C TYR A 407 12.19 -28.98 18.27
N LEU A 408 11.13 -29.49 18.90
CA LEU A 408 10.90 -30.93 19.00
C LEU A 408 10.64 -31.57 17.63
N ALA A 409 9.99 -30.87 16.70
CA ALA A 409 9.87 -31.31 15.31
C ALA A 409 11.24 -31.54 14.64
N ARG A 410 12.23 -30.67 14.91
CA ARG A 410 13.60 -30.82 14.39
C ARG A 410 14.34 -31.97 15.08
N VAL A 411 14.10 -32.18 16.37
CA VAL A 411 14.64 -33.32 17.11
C VAL A 411 14.11 -34.63 16.54
N PHE A 412 12.79 -34.75 16.28
CA PHE A 412 12.22 -35.92 15.63
C PHE A 412 12.80 -36.13 14.22
N ALA A 413 12.95 -35.09 13.40
CA ALA A 413 13.61 -35.23 12.11
C ALA A 413 15.08 -35.71 12.21
N GLN A 414 15.79 -35.34 13.30
CA GLN A 414 17.13 -35.82 13.58
C GLN A 414 17.12 -37.28 14.06
N ILE A 415 16.14 -37.67 14.89
CA ILE A 415 15.94 -39.05 15.36
C ILE A 415 15.64 -39.97 14.18
N ALA A 416 14.72 -39.62 13.28
CA ALA A 416 14.41 -40.41 12.09
C ALA A 416 15.65 -40.66 11.21
N LYS A 417 16.48 -39.63 10.99
CA LYS A 417 17.75 -39.75 10.26
C LYS A 417 18.77 -40.63 10.98
N ARG A 418 18.84 -40.53 12.31
CA ARG A 418 19.69 -41.38 13.14
C ARG A 418 19.27 -42.84 12.99
N ASP A 419 17.98 -43.12 13.12
CA ASP A 419 17.44 -44.50 13.09
C ASP A 419 17.63 -45.13 11.70
N ALA A 420 17.36 -44.39 10.63
CA ALA A 420 17.62 -44.86 9.26
C ALA A 420 19.12 -45.11 8.99
N LEU A 421 20.00 -44.27 9.55
CA LEU A 421 21.45 -44.45 9.41
C LEU A 421 21.96 -45.61 10.27
N GLN A 422 21.40 -45.80 11.46
CA GLN A 422 21.72 -46.93 12.33
C GLN A 422 21.35 -48.24 11.64
N GLN A 423 20.15 -48.33 11.06
CA GLN A 423 19.74 -49.49 10.28
C GLN A 423 20.68 -49.74 9.09
N ARG A 424 21.06 -48.68 8.36
CA ARG A 424 22.06 -48.80 7.27
C ARG A 424 23.42 -49.31 7.77
N VAL A 425 23.86 -48.88 8.95
CA VAL A 425 25.11 -49.37 9.56
C VAL A 425 24.99 -50.86 9.92
N GLU A 426 23.85 -51.28 10.46
CA GLU A 426 23.55 -52.69 10.77
C GLU A 426 23.51 -53.55 9.49
N ASP A 427 22.86 -53.05 8.42
CA ASP A 427 22.77 -53.71 7.11
C ASP A 427 24.16 -53.83 6.46
N LEU A 428 24.97 -52.77 6.49
CA LEU A 428 26.35 -52.78 5.98
C LEU A 428 27.27 -53.71 6.78
N ALA A 429 27.06 -53.82 8.09
CA ALA A 429 27.80 -54.74 8.95
C ALA A 429 27.40 -56.21 8.73
N ALA A 430 26.16 -56.47 8.30
CA ALA A 430 25.64 -57.79 7.98
C ALA A 430 25.88 -58.22 6.51
N ALA A 431 26.34 -57.31 5.64
CA ALA A 431 26.55 -57.59 4.23
C ALA A 431 27.73 -58.57 3.99
N PRO A 432 27.62 -59.48 3.01
CA PRO A 432 28.67 -60.49 2.73
C PRO A 432 29.97 -59.90 2.14
N GLU A 433 29.91 -58.74 1.48
CA GLU A 433 31.10 -57.94 1.10
C GLU A 433 31.09 -56.64 1.90
N LEU A 434 32.10 -56.47 2.76
CA LEU A 434 32.11 -55.43 3.78
C LEU A 434 32.93 -54.22 3.30
N ASP A 435 32.25 -53.15 2.88
CA ASP A 435 32.90 -51.86 2.58
C ASP A 435 33.22 -51.11 3.89
N LYS A 436 34.45 -51.31 4.36
CA LYS A 436 34.97 -50.71 5.60
C LYS A 436 34.93 -49.18 5.55
N GLN A 437 35.12 -48.58 4.38
CA GLN A 437 35.21 -47.13 4.24
C GLN A 437 33.83 -46.48 4.37
N GLU A 438 32.80 -47.09 3.77
CA GLU A 438 31.41 -46.65 3.92
C GLU A 438 30.89 -46.88 5.35
N LEU A 439 31.27 -47.99 5.99
CA LEU A 439 30.91 -48.30 7.37
C LEU A 439 31.48 -47.27 8.36
N GLU A 440 32.79 -46.95 8.27
CA GLU A 440 33.43 -45.94 9.11
C GLU A 440 32.80 -44.55 8.92
N GLN A 441 32.53 -44.14 7.68
CA GLN A 441 31.86 -42.86 7.41
C GLN A 441 30.45 -42.81 7.98
N SER A 442 29.70 -43.91 7.88
CA SER A 442 28.34 -44.01 8.42
C SER A 442 28.33 -44.01 9.94
N GLN A 443 29.29 -44.67 10.60
CA GLN A 443 29.47 -44.64 12.05
C GLN A 443 29.88 -43.26 12.58
N GLN A 444 30.77 -42.54 11.87
CA GLN A 444 31.12 -41.16 12.22
C GLN A 444 29.90 -40.22 12.10
N ARG A 445 29.11 -40.37 11.04
CA ARG A 445 27.86 -39.62 10.85
C ARG A 445 26.83 -39.96 11.93
N LEU A 446 26.71 -41.23 12.31
CA LEU A 446 25.82 -41.69 13.37
C LEU A 446 26.21 -41.07 14.72
N THR A 447 27.50 -41.10 15.07
CA THR A 447 28.03 -40.48 16.30
C THR A 447 27.72 -38.98 16.36
N LYS A 448 27.79 -38.29 15.22
CA LYS A 448 27.44 -36.86 15.12
C LYS A 448 25.92 -36.63 15.26
N LEU A 449 25.10 -37.48 14.66
CA LEU A 449 23.63 -37.38 14.71
C LEU A 449 23.04 -37.79 16.06
N SER A 450 23.71 -38.65 16.83
CA SER A 450 23.30 -39.05 18.18
C SER A 450 23.40 -37.92 19.21
N LYS A 451 24.17 -36.86 18.93
CA LYS A 451 24.26 -35.67 19.79
C LYS A 451 23.11 -34.70 19.48
N LEU A 452 22.09 -34.70 20.34
CA LEU A 452 21.00 -33.73 20.30
C LEU A 452 21.48 -32.36 20.81
N ARG A 453 21.01 -31.27 20.19
CA ARG A 453 21.30 -29.91 20.66
C ARG A 453 20.28 -29.50 21.70
N PRO A 454 20.67 -28.83 22.80
CA PRO A 454 19.72 -28.38 23.82
C PRO A 454 18.80 -27.28 23.29
N PHE A 455 17.59 -27.22 23.84
CA PHE A 455 16.62 -26.17 23.56
C PHE A 455 17.08 -24.84 24.18
N LYS A 456 17.03 -23.77 23.36
CA LYS A 456 17.31 -22.40 23.80
C LYS A 456 16.13 -21.52 23.42
N TYR A 457 15.48 -20.94 24.43
CA TYR A 457 14.41 -19.99 24.24
C TYR A 457 14.94 -18.65 23.73
N SER A 458 14.26 -18.09 22.73
CA SER A 458 14.50 -16.73 22.25
C SER A 458 13.29 -15.86 22.57
N HIS A 459 13.44 -14.91 23.49
CA HIS A 459 12.37 -13.97 23.82
C HIS A 459 12.15 -13.00 22.64
N GLN A 460 10.93 -12.92 22.10
CA GLN A 460 10.62 -12.03 20.97
C GLN A 460 9.88 -10.75 21.40
N GLY A 461 9.75 -10.53 22.71
CA GLY A 461 9.04 -9.40 23.29
C GLY A 461 7.67 -9.79 23.87
N SER A 462 7.07 -8.81 24.55
CA SER A 462 5.77 -8.91 25.23
C SER A 462 4.83 -7.81 24.75
N LEU A 463 3.54 -8.14 24.61
CA LEU A 463 2.48 -7.26 24.10
C LEU A 463 1.27 -7.36 25.02
N ALA A 464 0.59 -6.24 25.27
CA ALA A 464 -0.69 -6.22 25.96
C ALA A 464 -1.56 -5.08 25.44
N TYR A 465 -2.83 -5.38 25.14
CA TYR A 465 -3.86 -4.37 24.93
C TYR A 465 -4.30 -3.78 26.28
N ILE A 466 -4.57 -2.47 26.34
CA ILE A 466 -4.91 -1.78 27.59
C ILE A 466 -6.19 -0.92 27.46
N GLY A 467 -7.05 -1.22 26.50
CA GLY A 467 -8.29 -0.47 26.24
C GLY A 467 -8.08 0.82 25.45
N SER A 468 -9.19 1.37 24.97
CA SER A 468 -9.33 2.66 24.27
C SER A 468 -8.35 2.84 23.11
N GLU A 469 -8.22 1.82 22.27
CA GLU A 469 -7.29 1.77 21.14
C GLU A 469 -5.81 2.01 21.52
N LYS A 470 -5.42 1.70 22.76
CA LYS A 470 -4.05 1.78 23.26
C LYS A 470 -3.50 0.39 23.57
N ALA A 471 -2.22 0.18 23.28
CA ALA A 471 -1.50 -1.03 23.68
C ALA A 471 -0.10 -0.68 24.16
N ILE A 472 0.54 -1.62 24.85
CA ILE A 472 1.94 -1.54 25.25
C ILE A 472 2.75 -2.68 24.64
N ALA A 473 4.01 -2.41 24.35
CA ALA A 473 4.96 -3.35 23.78
C ALA A 473 6.34 -3.18 24.40
N ASP A 474 6.94 -4.30 24.79
CA ASP A 474 8.33 -4.38 25.24
C ASP A 474 9.07 -5.35 24.30
N LEU A 475 9.94 -4.81 23.44
CA LEU A 475 10.57 -5.54 22.34
C LEU A 475 12.10 -5.58 22.50
N PRO A 476 12.73 -6.77 22.45
CA PRO A 476 14.18 -6.89 22.40
C PRO A 476 14.67 -6.58 20.98
N ILE A 477 15.19 -5.38 20.75
CA ILE A 477 15.70 -4.92 19.44
C ILE A 477 17.17 -4.51 19.62
N PHE A 478 18.08 -5.21 18.92
CA PHE A 478 19.54 -5.16 19.14
C PHE A 478 19.96 -5.62 20.55
N ASN A 479 20.96 -4.99 21.16
CA ASN A 479 21.44 -5.27 22.52
C ASN A 479 20.62 -4.52 23.60
N GLY A 480 19.40 -4.06 23.29
CA GLY A 480 18.55 -3.30 24.22
C GLY A 480 17.06 -3.62 24.08
N ASN A 481 16.29 -3.21 25.09
CA ASN A 481 14.83 -3.34 25.10
C ASN A 481 14.19 -1.99 24.77
N ILE A 482 13.24 -2.00 23.82
CA ILE A 482 12.45 -0.85 23.43
C ILE A 482 11.05 -1.00 24.04
N ALA A 483 10.73 -0.13 25.00
CA ALA A 483 9.43 -0.03 25.64
C ALA A 483 8.60 1.09 25.01
N THR A 484 7.43 0.77 24.46
CA THR A 484 6.52 1.73 23.81
C THR A 484 5.08 1.51 24.23
N GLY A 485 4.28 2.58 24.23
CA GLY A 485 2.85 2.54 24.53
C GLY A 485 2.07 3.60 23.77
N GLY A 486 0.79 3.31 23.50
CA GLY A 486 -0.17 4.23 22.87
C GLY A 486 -0.75 3.70 21.55
N VAL A 487 -1.40 4.58 20.78
CA VAL A 487 -2.17 4.22 19.57
C VAL A 487 -1.29 3.61 18.46
N ALA A 488 -0.06 4.12 18.28
CA ALA A 488 0.86 3.54 17.32
C ALA A 488 1.28 2.10 17.72
N THR A 489 1.44 1.86 19.01
CA THR A 489 1.73 0.53 19.57
C THR A 489 0.52 -0.39 19.46
N PHE A 490 -0.71 0.13 19.53
CA PHE A 490 -1.94 -0.63 19.25
C PHE A 490 -2.01 -1.11 17.79
N LEU A 491 -1.71 -0.24 16.81
CA LEU A 491 -1.62 -0.68 15.41
C LEU A 491 -0.53 -1.75 15.22
N PHE A 492 0.58 -1.63 15.94
CA PHE A 492 1.63 -2.66 15.95
C PHE A 492 1.13 -3.97 16.60
N TRP A 493 0.42 -3.90 17.73
CA TRP A 493 -0.21 -5.06 18.40
C TRP A 493 -1.13 -5.80 17.43
N ARG A 494 -2.03 -5.09 16.72
CA ARG A 494 -2.93 -5.67 15.72
C ARG A 494 -2.15 -6.37 14.60
N SER A 495 -1.11 -5.71 14.08
CA SER A 495 -0.25 -6.26 13.04
C SER A 495 0.50 -7.52 13.50
N ALA A 496 1.06 -7.50 14.71
CA ALA A 496 1.81 -8.60 15.28
C ALA A 496 0.91 -9.83 15.50
N TYR A 497 -0.27 -9.66 16.09
CA TYR A 497 -1.21 -10.77 16.29
C TYR A 497 -1.79 -11.30 14.97
N LEU A 498 -2.06 -10.44 13.99
CA LEU A 498 -2.47 -10.86 12.66
C LEU A 498 -1.38 -11.70 11.97
N SER A 499 -0.10 -11.36 12.17
CA SER A 499 1.02 -12.09 11.56
C SER A 499 1.30 -13.46 12.20
N THR A 500 0.95 -13.64 13.47
CA THR A 500 1.25 -14.85 14.26
C THR A 500 0.17 -15.93 14.21
N LEU A 501 -1.05 -15.61 13.71
CA LEU A 501 -2.10 -16.59 13.45
C LEU A 501 -1.62 -17.68 12.47
N PHE A 502 -1.87 -18.95 12.79
CA PHE A 502 -1.39 -20.12 12.02
C PHE A 502 -1.98 -20.25 10.60
N SER A 503 -3.14 -19.66 10.33
CA SER A 503 -3.91 -19.90 9.10
C SER A 503 -4.36 -18.61 8.44
N MET A 504 -4.30 -18.57 7.10
CA MET A 504 -4.84 -17.46 6.31
C MET A 504 -6.33 -17.23 6.54
N ARG A 505 -7.08 -18.29 6.87
CA ARG A 505 -8.51 -18.19 7.21
C ARG A 505 -8.68 -17.29 8.43
N ASN A 506 -8.02 -17.63 9.54
CA ASN A 506 -8.11 -16.86 10.79
C ASN A 506 -7.61 -15.42 10.61
N ARG A 507 -6.53 -15.22 9.85
CA ARG A 507 -6.05 -13.86 9.54
C ARG A 507 -7.11 -13.03 8.81
N THR A 508 -7.76 -13.62 7.81
CA THR A 508 -8.80 -12.91 7.05
C THR A 508 -10.02 -12.63 7.92
N LEU A 509 -10.43 -13.59 8.77
CA LEU A 509 -11.56 -13.43 9.68
C LEU A 509 -11.30 -12.36 10.75
N VAL A 510 -10.15 -12.40 11.43
CA VAL A 510 -9.78 -11.40 12.44
C VAL A 510 -9.65 -10.01 11.81
N ALA A 511 -9.03 -9.89 10.62
CA ALA A 511 -8.95 -8.61 9.92
C ALA A 511 -10.33 -8.09 9.51
N ALA A 512 -11.24 -8.97 9.08
CA ALA A 512 -12.61 -8.60 8.75
C ALA A 512 -13.39 -8.15 10.00
N ASP A 513 -13.27 -8.87 11.12
CA ASP A 513 -13.91 -8.52 12.39
C ASP A 513 -13.42 -7.16 12.89
N TRP A 514 -12.12 -6.86 12.84
CA TRP A 514 -11.60 -5.53 13.20
C TRP A 514 -12.00 -4.41 12.25
N LEU A 515 -12.30 -4.71 10.97
CA LEU A 515 -12.78 -3.73 10.01
C LEU A 515 -14.30 -3.49 10.10
N LYS A 516 -15.04 -4.45 10.66
CA LYS A 516 -16.49 -4.43 10.70
C LYS A 516 -17.07 -3.24 11.48
N PRO A 517 -16.56 -2.86 12.67
CA PRO A 517 -17.04 -1.68 13.40
C PRO A 517 -16.91 -0.38 12.60
N PHE A 518 -15.83 -0.22 11.83
CA PHE A 518 -15.63 0.97 10.98
C PHE A 518 -16.64 1.08 9.84
N LEU A 519 -17.18 -0.05 9.37
CA LEU A 519 -18.12 -0.11 8.24
C LEU A 519 -19.58 -0.08 8.67
N PHE A 520 -19.90 -0.67 9.83
CA PHE A 520 -21.28 -0.89 10.27
C PHE A 520 -21.63 -0.26 11.62
N ALA A 521 -20.67 0.41 12.29
CA ALA A 521 -20.83 1.08 13.59
C ALA A 521 -21.46 0.20 14.68
N PHE A 522 -21.09 -1.09 14.73
CA PHE A 522 -21.64 -2.06 15.68
C PHE A 522 -20.71 -3.27 15.86
N HIS A 523 -20.43 -3.68 17.09
CA HIS A 523 -19.85 -4.99 17.40
C HIS A 523 -20.93 -6.07 17.45
N GLU A 524 -20.68 -7.26 16.89
CA GLU A 524 -21.69 -8.31 16.80
C GLU A 524 -21.75 -9.12 18.10
N VAL A 525 -22.58 -8.70 19.05
CA VAL A 525 -22.98 -9.52 20.20
C VAL A 525 -24.18 -10.37 19.80
N THR A 526 -23.94 -11.46 19.07
CA THR A 526 -24.99 -12.47 18.81
C THR A 526 -24.91 -13.57 19.86
N GLN A 527 -26.00 -13.77 20.62
CA GLN A 527 -26.17 -15.01 21.38
C GLN A 527 -26.18 -16.18 20.38
N SER A 528 -25.17 -17.05 20.46
CA SER A 528 -25.30 -18.38 19.87
C SER A 528 -26.41 -19.12 20.63
N PRO A 529 -27.47 -19.62 19.97
CA PRO A 529 -28.52 -20.37 20.66
C PRO A 529 -27.90 -21.63 21.27
N SER A 530 -27.76 -21.67 22.59
CA SER A 530 -27.38 -22.89 23.30
C SER A 530 -28.59 -23.81 23.38
N GLY A 531 -28.55 -24.94 22.67
CA GLY A 531 -29.55 -25.99 22.83
C GLY A 531 -29.65 -26.90 21.62
N LYS A 532 -29.03 -28.08 21.75
CA LYS A 532 -29.12 -29.24 20.85
C LYS A 532 -28.65 -28.96 19.42
N ALA A 533 -27.49 -29.53 19.09
CA ALA A 533 -27.14 -29.82 17.72
C ALA A 533 -28.25 -30.70 17.13
N ASP A 534 -29.18 -30.09 16.41
CA ASP A 534 -30.05 -30.82 15.51
C ASP A 534 -29.13 -31.47 14.48
N GLN A 535 -29.05 -32.79 14.57
CA GLN A 535 -28.61 -33.65 13.48
C GLN A 535 -29.58 -33.43 12.32
N GLN A 536 -29.33 -32.42 11.49
CA GLN A 536 -29.80 -32.49 10.12
C GLN A 536 -28.72 -33.16 9.28
N PRO A 537 -29.00 -34.34 8.71
CA PRO A 537 -28.04 -35.01 7.86
C PRO A 537 -27.79 -34.14 6.64
N SER A 538 -26.54 -34.16 6.22
CA SER A 538 -26.05 -33.71 4.92
C SER A 538 -26.95 -34.21 3.78
N GLN A 539 -28.00 -33.45 3.47
CA GLN A 539 -28.83 -33.61 2.28
C GLN A 539 -28.71 -32.38 1.38
N THR A 540 -27.47 -32.00 1.06
CA THR A 540 -27.17 -31.18 -0.12
C THR A 540 -25.81 -31.54 -0.71
N LEU A 541 -25.45 -32.83 -0.73
CA LEU A 541 -24.22 -33.34 -1.35
C LEU A 541 -24.46 -34.25 -2.57
N ASP A 542 -25.70 -34.35 -3.08
CA ASP A 542 -26.01 -35.13 -4.30
C ASP A 542 -26.57 -34.28 -5.46
N ALA A 543 -26.32 -32.97 -5.47
CA ALA A 543 -26.72 -32.11 -6.61
C ALA A 543 -25.62 -31.14 -7.08
N MET A 544 -24.34 -31.43 -6.80
CA MET A 544 -23.22 -30.58 -7.26
C MET A 544 -22.10 -31.31 -8.02
N ASP A 545 -22.37 -32.52 -8.52
CA ASP A 545 -21.48 -33.22 -9.48
C ASP A 545 -21.97 -33.16 -10.94
N LEU A 546 -22.87 -32.21 -11.26
CA LEU A 546 -23.41 -32.03 -12.63
C LEU A 546 -23.30 -30.62 -13.21
N VAL A 547 -22.50 -29.73 -12.60
CA VAL A 547 -22.21 -28.39 -13.19
C VAL A 547 -20.70 -28.08 -13.14
N LEU A 548 -19.91 -29.01 -13.65
CA LEU A 548 -18.49 -28.85 -13.92
C LEU A 548 -18.22 -29.27 -15.39
N PRO A 549 -18.86 -28.57 -16.34
CA PRO A 549 -18.06 -27.76 -17.26
C PRO A 549 -18.85 -26.56 -17.83
N SER A 550 -18.72 -25.37 -17.24
CA SER A 550 -19.19 -24.13 -17.91
C SER A 550 -18.32 -22.90 -17.66
N ILE A 551 -17.19 -23.06 -16.96
CA ILE A 551 -16.22 -21.97 -16.72
C ILE A 551 -14.83 -22.32 -17.31
N LEU A 552 -14.68 -23.50 -17.92
CA LEU A 552 -13.42 -24.01 -18.47
C LEU A 552 -13.54 -24.50 -19.93
N GLU A 553 -14.31 -23.81 -20.78
CA GLU A 553 -14.16 -24.01 -22.22
C GLU A 553 -13.44 -22.84 -22.91
N PRO A 554 -12.35 -23.08 -23.64
CA PRO A 554 -11.80 -22.18 -24.63
C PRO A 554 -12.54 -22.37 -25.97
N SER A 555 -13.84 -22.10 -26.00
CA SER A 555 -14.69 -22.25 -27.20
C SER A 555 -15.34 -20.92 -27.61
N SER A 556 -14.53 -19.90 -27.87
CA SER A 556 -14.95 -18.76 -28.71
C SER A 556 -13.79 -18.14 -29.50
N LEU A 557 -12.81 -18.96 -29.87
CA LEU A 557 -11.71 -18.63 -30.79
C LEU A 557 -12.16 -18.79 -32.26
N SER A 558 -13.29 -18.18 -32.63
CA SER A 558 -13.70 -17.97 -34.03
C SER A 558 -15.01 -17.15 -34.11
N GLY A 559 -14.94 -15.85 -33.78
CA GLY A 559 -16.08 -14.95 -33.93
C GLY A 559 -15.63 -13.53 -34.23
N ARG A 560 -16.06 -13.00 -35.38
CA ARG A 560 -15.72 -11.69 -35.96
C ARG A 560 -15.74 -10.53 -34.94
N ALA A 561 -14.83 -9.58 -35.18
CA ALA A 561 -14.63 -8.34 -34.43
C ALA A 561 -15.93 -7.57 -34.09
N GLY A 562 -16.27 -7.54 -32.80
CA GLY A 562 -17.30 -6.68 -32.20
C GLY A 562 -17.44 -6.94 -30.69
N PRO A 563 -17.60 -5.91 -29.83
CA PRO A 563 -17.62 -6.10 -28.37
C PRO A 563 -19.03 -6.49 -27.88
N GLN A 564 -19.34 -7.80 -27.87
CA GLN A 564 -20.62 -8.33 -27.37
C GLN A 564 -20.52 -8.89 -25.94
N GLY A 565 -20.40 -7.99 -24.97
CA GLY A 565 -20.72 -8.26 -23.57
C GLY A 565 -21.20 -6.98 -22.92
N LEU A 566 -22.41 -7.00 -22.31
CA LEU A 566 -23.07 -5.82 -21.72
C LEU A 566 -22.15 -4.94 -20.85
N ASN A 567 -21.13 -5.53 -20.21
CA ASN A 567 -20.18 -4.83 -19.35
C ASN A 567 -19.08 -4.07 -20.11
N ALA A 568 -18.61 -4.57 -21.25
CA ALA A 568 -17.59 -3.91 -22.07
C ALA A 568 -18.19 -2.82 -22.97
N SER A 569 -19.43 -3.03 -23.44
CA SER A 569 -20.13 -2.08 -24.29
C SER A 569 -20.38 -0.75 -23.58
N VAL A 570 -20.73 -0.76 -22.28
CA VAL A 570 -20.97 0.48 -21.51
C VAL A 570 -19.71 1.32 -21.38
N ALA A 571 -18.57 0.72 -21.02
CA ALA A 571 -17.30 1.44 -20.91
C ALA A 571 -16.87 2.01 -22.28
N PHE A 572 -17.00 1.22 -23.35
CA PHE A 572 -16.71 1.67 -24.71
C PHE A 572 -17.56 2.89 -25.13
N TRP A 573 -18.88 2.83 -24.97
CA TRP A 573 -19.76 3.97 -25.30
C TRP A 573 -19.51 5.19 -24.43
N THR A 574 -19.11 4.97 -23.17
CA THR A 574 -18.68 6.04 -22.26
C THR A 574 -17.43 6.74 -22.80
N ASP A 575 -16.43 5.98 -23.24
CA ASP A 575 -15.20 6.52 -23.84
C ASP A 575 -15.48 7.27 -25.15
N ILE A 576 -16.33 6.73 -26.02
CA ILE A 576 -16.77 7.42 -27.24
C ILE A 576 -17.46 8.75 -26.89
N THR A 577 -18.32 8.76 -25.87
CA THR A 577 -19.00 9.98 -25.40
C THR A 577 -17.99 11.01 -24.91
N ILE A 578 -17.00 10.59 -24.11
CA ILE A 578 -15.92 11.47 -23.62
C ILE A 578 -15.12 12.04 -24.79
N ILE A 579 -14.78 11.21 -25.79
CA ILE A 579 -14.06 11.64 -27.00
C ILE A 579 -14.90 12.62 -27.82
N CYS A 580 -16.20 12.37 -27.99
CA CYS A 580 -17.11 13.28 -28.70
C CYS A 580 -17.23 14.63 -27.98
N VAL A 581 -17.37 14.64 -26.66
CA VAL A 581 -17.40 15.88 -25.85
C VAL A 581 -16.07 16.63 -25.96
N ALA A 582 -14.94 15.91 -25.94
CA ALA A 582 -13.63 16.52 -26.15
C ALA A 582 -13.47 17.08 -27.58
N GLY A 583 -14.02 16.38 -28.57
CA GLY A 583 -14.09 16.81 -29.97
C GLY A 583 -14.94 18.06 -30.16
N LEU A 584 -16.06 18.20 -29.45
CA LEU A 584 -16.87 19.43 -29.46
C LEU A 584 -16.07 20.64 -28.95
N ALA A 585 -15.30 20.46 -27.89
CA ALA A 585 -14.41 21.51 -27.40
C ALA A 585 -13.29 21.86 -28.42
N PHE A 586 -12.84 20.89 -29.23
CA PHE A 586 -11.91 21.16 -30.34
C PHE A 586 -12.56 22.03 -31.43
N VAL A 587 -13.82 21.78 -31.79
CA VAL A 587 -14.56 22.60 -32.77
C VAL A 587 -14.62 24.07 -32.35
N LEU A 588 -14.76 24.36 -31.05
CA LEU A 588 -14.74 25.73 -30.53
C LEU A 588 -13.36 26.41 -30.68
N THR A 589 -12.27 25.64 -30.69
CA THR A 589 -10.91 26.15 -30.90
C THR A 589 -10.48 26.21 -32.36
N LEU A 590 -11.20 25.52 -33.25
CA LEU A 590 -10.87 25.35 -34.66
C LEU A 590 -10.72 26.68 -35.44
N PRO A 591 -11.56 27.72 -35.25
CA PRO A 591 -11.38 28.99 -35.96
C PRO A 591 -10.03 29.65 -35.70
N ARG A 592 -9.50 29.56 -34.47
CA ARG A 592 -8.17 30.07 -34.12
C ARG A 592 -7.05 29.21 -34.70
N ALA A 593 -7.23 27.90 -34.72
CA ALA A 593 -6.29 26.99 -35.37
C ALA A 593 -6.20 27.27 -36.89
N LEU A 594 -7.34 27.50 -37.55
CA LEU A 594 -7.42 27.87 -38.97
C LEU A 594 -6.81 29.25 -39.25
N ALA A 595 -7.07 30.25 -38.40
CA ALA A 595 -6.43 31.56 -38.52
C ALA A 595 -4.89 31.49 -38.48
N ARG A 596 -4.35 30.52 -37.72
CA ARG A 596 -2.91 30.25 -37.67
C ARG A 596 -2.37 29.54 -38.92
N LEU A 597 -3.20 28.76 -39.61
CA LEU A 597 -2.86 28.17 -40.92
C LEU A 597 -2.93 29.21 -42.05
N GLY A 598 -3.63 30.32 -41.84
CA GLY A 598 -3.78 31.40 -42.80
C GLY A 598 -2.50 32.23 -43.03
N PRO A 599 -2.53 33.13 -44.03
CA PRO A 599 -1.43 34.05 -44.33
C PRO A 599 -1.03 34.88 -43.10
N GLY A 600 0.27 34.92 -42.79
CA GLY A 600 0.80 35.63 -41.61
C GLY A 600 0.67 34.87 -40.28
N GLY A 601 0.00 33.71 -40.22
CA GLY A 601 -0.23 32.95 -38.99
C GLY A 601 0.95 32.08 -38.49
N GLY A 602 1.99 31.90 -39.32
CA GLY A 602 3.26 31.30 -38.87
C GLY A 602 3.17 29.85 -38.38
N TRP A 603 2.28 29.02 -38.92
CA TRP A 603 2.10 27.62 -38.51
C TRP A 603 3.40 26.80 -38.47
N SER A 604 4.32 27.03 -39.40
CA SER A 604 5.59 26.30 -39.48
C SER A 604 6.61 26.67 -38.38
N ILE A 605 6.28 27.66 -37.53
CA ILE A 605 7.15 28.24 -36.49
C ILE A 605 6.66 27.81 -35.10
N GLY A 606 7.60 27.52 -34.19
CA GLY A 606 7.28 27.12 -32.82
C GLY A 606 7.10 25.61 -32.60
N HIS A 607 7.45 24.79 -33.60
CA HIS A 607 7.35 23.33 -33.52
C HIS A 607 8.71 22.64 -33.37
N TYR A 608 9.75 23.12 -34.08
CA TYR A 608 11.10 22.55 -34.07
C TYR A 608 12.14 23.66 -34.16
N PHE A 609 13.27 23.50 -33.46
CA PHE A 609 14.43 24.38 -33.61
C PHE A 609 15.09 24.23 -34.98
N ARG A 610 15.50 25.36 -35.55
CA ARG A 610 16.20 25.45 -36.82
C ARG A 610 17.51 26.24 -36.65
N SER A 611 18.50 25.86 -37.44
CA SER A 611 19.75 26.61 -37.60
C SER A 611 19.80 27.13 -39.03
N ARG A 612 19.80 28.45 -39.20
CA ARG A 612 19.99 29.11 -40.50
C ARG A 612 21.38 29.72 -40.57
N ALA A 613 21.99 29.74 -41.76
CA ALA A 613 23.26 30.43 -41.97
C ALA A 613 23.10 31.92 -41.58
N ARG A 614 24.08 32.44 -40.85
CA ARG A 614 24.13 33.84 -40.40
C ARG A 614 24.13 34.72 -41.67
N MET A 615 23.11 35.56 -41.90
CA MET A 615 23.33 36.67 -42.81
C MET A 615 24.47 37.50 -42.21
N ARG A 616 25.53 37.73 -42.99
CA ARG A 616 26.53 38.74 -42.64
C ARG A 616 25.74 40.04 -42.40
N PRO A 617 26.10 40.86 -41.40
CA PRO A 617 25.54 42.20 -41.31
C PRO A 617 25.86 42.86 -42.65
N THR A 618 24.83 43.10 -43.47
CA THR A 618 24.95 44.05 -44.58
C THR A 618 25.45 45.34 -43.96
N ASN A 619 26.55 45.88 -44.50
CA ASN A 619 27.18 47.13 -44.10
C ASN A 619 26.13 48.25 -43.92
N LEU A 620 25.52 48.32 -42.75
CA LEU A 620 25.02 49.57 -42.19
C LEU A 620 26.29 50.29 -41.79
N ASN A 621 26.60 51.34 -42.55
CA ASN A 621 27.81 52.13 -42.44
C ASN A 621 28.23 52.29 -40.98
N GLN A 622 29.48 51.91 -40.73
CA GLN A 622 30.20 51.94 -39.46
C GLN A 622 30.32 53.35 -38.84
N ARG A 623 29.60 54.36 -39.38
CA ARG A 623 29.50 55.72 -38.86
C ARG A 623 28.38 55.88 -37.82
N ASP A 624 27.33 55.07 -37.86
CA ASP A 624 26.19 55.25 -36.94
C ASP A 624 26.38 54.54 -35.60
N SER A 625 27.22 53.51 -35.52
CA SER A 625 27.51 52.76 -34.28
C SER A 625 28.53 53.46 -33.36
N VAL A 626 29.27 54.45 -33.86
CA VAL A 626 30.22 55.25 -33.06
C VAL A 626 29.51 56.34 -32.25
N SER A 627 28.23 56.63 -32.54
CA SER A 627 27.43 57.61 -31.79
C SER A 627 27.04 57.09 -30.39
N SER A 628 26.79 55.79 -30.25
CA SER A 628 26.35 55.16 -28.98
C SER A 628 27.49 54.88 -27.98
N GLN A 629 28.76 54.95 -28.39
CA GLN A 629 29.91 54.83 -27.47
C GLN A 629 30.40 56.17 -26.92
N ARG A 630 29.88 57.30 -27.41
CA ARG A 630 30.32 58.64 -26.99
C ARG A 630 29.55 59.24 -25.81
N TYR A 631 28.52 58.56 -25.31
CA TYR A 631 27.69 59.02 -24.18
C TYR A 631 28.22 58.66 -22.79
N LEU A 632 29.47 58.17 -22.66
CA LEU A 632 30.00 57.61 -21.41
C LEU A 632 31.32 58.22 -20.92
N MET A 633 31.76 59.36 -21.47
CA MET A 633 32.84 60.15 -20.85
C MET A 633 32.49 61.64 -20.88
N GLY A 634 32.74 62.29 -19.74
CA GLY A 634 32.32 63.66 -19.44
C GLY A 634 32.96 64.74 -20.29
N ASP A 635 32.39 65.94 -20.07
CA ASP A 635 32.79 67.27 -20.53
C ASP A 635 32.61 67.58 -22.01
N ILE A 636 31.41 68.04 -22.40
CA ILE A 636 31.23 69.13 -23.40
C ILE A 636 29.92 69.89 -23.09
N GLN A 637 30.01 71.20 -22.85
CA GLN A 637 28.92 72.17 -22.99
C GLN A 637 28.55 72.31 -24.47
N MET A 638 27.28 72.15 -24.85
CA MET A 638 26.70 72.96 -25.93
C MET A 638 25.16 72.86 -26.02
N GLU A 639 24.60 73.97 -26.48
CA GLU A 639 23.21 74.40 -26.50
C GLU A 639 22.21 73.40 -27.07
N ALA A 640 21.04 73.39 -26.42
CA ALA A 640 19.83 72.80 -26.95
C ALA A 640 19.30 73.68 -28.09
N ASP A 641 19.26 73.14 -29.30
CA ASP A 641 18.40 73.68 -30.35
C ASP A 641 17.26 72.68 -30.60
N VAL A 642 16.06 73.22 -30.51
CA VAL A 642 14.75 72.55 -30.54
C VAL A 642 14.24 72.55 -31.99
N ASP A 643 13.45 71.53 -32.34
CA ASP A 643 12.68 71.38 -33.59
C ASP A 643 13.45 70.98 -34.86
N THR A 644 13.42 69.68 -35.20
CA THR A 644 12.91 69.13 -36.48
C THR A 644 13.21 67.63 -36.60
N TYR A 645 12.17 66.78 -36.56
CA TYR A 645 12.25 65.43 -37.11
C TYR A 645 12.04 65.50 -38.64
N PRO A 646 12.88 64.88 -39.48
CA PRO A 646 12.62 64.81 -40.91
C PRO A 646 11.37 63.95 -41.18
N PRO A 647 10.54 64.31 -42.18
CA PRO A 647 9.36 63.53 -42.53
C PRO A 647 9.76 62.13 -43.03
N PRO A 648 8.88 61.11 -42.89
CA PRO A 648 9.18 59.75 -43.34
C PRO A 648 9.45 59.73 -44.85
N PRO A 649 10.37 58.87 -45.33
CA PRO A 649 10.64 58.75 -46.76
C PRO A 649 9.37 58.30 -47.50
N ALA A 650 9.11 58.92 -48.65
CA ALA A 650 8.01 58.58 -49.54
C ALA A 650 8.08 57.09 -49.92
N VAL A 651 6.95 56.39 -49.75
CA VAL A 651 6.79 54.97 -50.07
C VAL A 651 6.98 54.77 -51.58
N SER A 652 7.95 53.96 -51.99
CA SER A 652 8.08 53.50 -53.36
C SER A 652 7.05 52.39 -53.65
N ASP A 653 6.35 52.49 -54.78
CA ASP A 653 5.19 51.68 -55.17
C ASP A 653 5.45 50.19 -55.45
N ASN A 654 6.59 49.63 -55.04
CA ASN A 654 6.96 48.22 -55.31
C ASN A 654 7.24 47.40 -54.04
N VAL A 655 6.47 47.62 -52.97
CA VAL A 655 6.53 46.77 -51.77
C VAL A 655 5.57 45.58 -51.96
N PRO A 656 6.03 44.31 -51.80
CA PRO A 656 5.13 43.15 -51.86
C PRO A 656 4.01 43.30 -50.83
N ILE A 657 2.76 43.08 -51.23
CA ILE A 657 1.59 43.19 -50.35
C ILE A 657 1.70 42.13 -49.25
N VAL A 658 2.24 42.51 -48.10
CA VAL A 658 2.33 41.66 -46.92
C VAL A 658 0.95 41.58 -46.28
N ARG A 659 0.30 40.40 -46.38
CA ARG A 659 -1.03 40.18 -45.79
C ARG A 659 -0.93 40.06 -44.25
N LYS A 660 -1.69 40.91 -43.55
CA LYS A 660 -1.84 40.90 -42.08
C LYS A 660 -2.57 39.64 -41.59
N PRO A 661 -2.34 39.18 -40.35
CA PRO A 661 -2.99 38.01 -39.78
C PRO A 661 -4.49 38.23 -39.58
N VAL A 662 -5.24 37.13 -39.69
CA VAL A 662 -6.68 37.09 -39.37
C VAL A 662 -6.85 37.13 -37.85
N HIS A 663 -7.54 38.14 -37.34
CA HIS A 663 -7.87 38.24 -35.92
C HIS A 663 -9.15 37.43 -35.61
N VAL A 664 -9.09 36.58 -34.59
CA VAL A 664 -10.24 35.79 -34.13
C VAL A 664 -10.52 36.11 -32.67
N LYS A 665 -11.67 36.77 -32.44
CA LYS A 665 -12.17 37.12 -31.11
C LYS A 665 -12.21 35.88 -30.20
N ALA A 666 -11.81 36.05 -28.94
CA ALA A 666 -11.87 34.99 -27.96
C ALA A 666 -13.32 34.55 -27.68
N CYS A 667 -13.52 33.29 -27.27
CA CYS A 667 -14.81 32.87 -26.69
C CYS A 667 -15.24 33.77 -25.53
N GLN A 668 -14.27 34.35 -24.79
CA GLN A 668 -14.51 35.36 -23.76
C GLN A 668 -15.22 36.60 -24.28
N ALA A 669 -14.87 37.09 -25.47
CA ALA A 669 -15.53 38.23 -26.10
C ALA A 669 -16.91 37.88 -26.68
N ARG A 670 -17.21 36.58 -26.87
CA ARG A 670 -18.48 36.09 -27.42
C ARG A 670 -19.50 35.71 -26.35
N PHE A 671 -19.04 35.24 -25.19
CA PHE A 671 -19.88 34.80 -24.06
C PHE A 671 -19.31 35.30 -22.70
N PRO A 672 -19.37 36.60 -22.41
CA PRO A 672 -18.70 37.19 -21.25
C PRO A 672 -19.24 36.66 -19.90
N PHE A 673 -20.57 36.49 -19.77
CA PHE A 673 -21.20 36.01 -18.54
C PHE A 673 -20.81 34.56 -18.20
N VAL A 674 -20.82 33.67 -19.19
CA VAL A 674 -20.46 32.24 -19.02
C VAL A 674 -18.98 32.11 -18.68
N MET A 675 -18.12 32.86 -19.37
CA MET A 675 -16.68 32.80 -19.15
C MET A 675 -16.26 33.41 -17.82
N ARG A 676 -17.00 34.39 -17.29
CA ARG A 676 -16.83 34.91 -15.92
C ARG A 676 -17.08 33.81 -14.89
N ALA A 677 -18.21 33.11 -14.97
CA ALA A 677 -18.53 32.01 -14.06
C ALA A 677 -17.45 30.91 -14.08
N ILE A 678 -17.03 30.48 -15.27
CA ILE A 678 -16.00 29.44 -15.46
C ILE A 678 -14.65 29.82 -14.83
N ARG A 679 -14.31 31.11 -14.83
CA ARG A 679 -13.01 31.63 -14.36
C ARG A 679 -12.96 31.98 -12.89
N THR A 680 -14.10 31.94 -12.19
CA THR A 680 -14.16 32.18 -10.75
C THR A 680 -13.15 31.28 -10.03
N PRO A 681 -12.22 31.84 -9.24
CA PRO A 681 -11.28 31.04 -8.48
C PRO A 681 -12.03 30.25 -7.40
N THR A 682 -11.66 28.99 -7.20
CA THR A 682 -12.15 28.16 -6.09
C THR A 682 -10.96 27.80 -5.18
N ILE A 683 -11.16 26.91 -4.21
CA ILE A 683 -10.11 26.49 -3.27
C ILE A 683 -8.88 25.94 -4.05
N GLY A 684 -7.76 26.66 -4.00
CA GLY A 684 -6.50 26.29 -4.65
C GLY A 684 -6.29 26.91 -6.05
N ARG A 685 -5.51 26.23 -6.92
CA ARG A 685 -5.20 26.70 -8.30
C ARG A 685 -6.20 26.22 -9.37
N VAL A 686 -7.34 25.63 -8.98
CA VAL A 686 -8.35 25.12 -9.92
C VAL A 686 -9.51 26.13 -10.02
N ARG A 687 -9.92 26.45 -11.25
CA ARG A 687 -11.04 27.36 -11.53
C ARG A 687 -12.37 26.61 -11.42
N LEU A 688 -13.48 27.31 -11.17
CA LEU A 688 -14.82 26.71 -11.08
C LEU A 688 -15.15 25.83 -12.30
N GLY A 689 -14.80 26.27 -13.51
CA GLY A 689 -14.97 25.45 -14.71
C GLY A 689 -14.17 24.15 -14.69
N GLY A 690 -12.97 24.14 -14.13
CA GLY A 690 -12.18 22.93 -13.94
C GLY A 690 -12.84 21.96 -12.95
N VAL A 691 -13.45 22.49 -11.88
CA VAL A 691 -14.22 21.69 -10.92
C VAL A 691 -15.45 21.08 -11.58
N VAL A 692 -16.22 21.86 -12.34
CA VAL A 692 -17.38 21.39 -13.10
C VAL A 692 -16.99 20.29 -14.10
N ILE A 693 -15.88 20.47 -14.84
CA ILE A 693 -15.36 19.45 -15.75
C ILE A 693 -15.01 18.16 -14.99
N CYS A 694 -14.30 18.26 -13.87
CA CYS A 694 -13.98 17.09 -13.04
C CYS A 694 -15.24 16.41 -12.47
N ALA A 695 -16.24 17.18 -12.04
CA ALA A 695 -17.49 16.64 -11.51
C ALA A 695 -18.32 15.94 -12.58
N LEU A 696 -18.46 16.54 -13.78
CA LEU A 696 -19.13 15.92 -14.92
C LEU A 696 -18.40 14.64 -15.36
N TYR A 697 -17.07 14.70 -15.45
CA TYR A 697 -16.24 13.53 -15.77
C TYR A 697 -16.44 12.40 -14.77
N PHE A 698 -16.42 12.72 -13.48
CA PHE A 698 -16.68 11.73 -12.42
C PHE A 698 -18.09 11.16 -12.50
N GLY A 699 -19.11 12.00 -12.73
CA GLY A 699 -20.50 11.56 -12.88
C GLY A 699 -20.69 10.59 -14.04
N VAL A 700 -20.05 10.83 -15.18
CA VAL A 700 -20.06 9.93 -16.34
C VAL A 700 -19.42 8.58 -16.02
N LEU A 701 -18.28 8.57 -15.33
CA LEU A 701 -17.61 7.31 -14.92
C LEU A 701 -18.38 6.56 -13.83
N LEU A 702 -19.00 7.29 -12.90
CA LEU A 702 -19.86 6.72 -11.86
C LEU A 702 -21.10 6.07 -12.50
N PHE A 703 -21.72 6.73 -13.48
CA PHE A 703 -22.80 6.17 -14.27
C PHE A 703 -22.36 4.89 -14.98
N ALA A 704 -21.22 4.90 -15.67
CA ALA A 704 -20.70 3.70 -16.34
C ALA A 704 -20.46 2.52 -15.37
N THR A 705 -20.09 2.82 -14.12
CA THR A 705 -19.87 1.81 -13.08
C THR A 705 -21.19 1.24 -12.53
N LEU A 706 -22.19 2.10 -12.28
CA LEU A 706 -23.42 1.76 -11.55
C LEU A 706 -24.67 1.55 -12.45
N HIS A 707 -24.58 1.74 -13.76
CA HIS A 707 -25.74 1.69 -14.65
C HIS A 707 -26.41 0.30 -14.65
N LYS A 708 -27.60 0.16 -14.07
CA LYS A 708 -28.38 -1.11 -14.00
C LYS A 708 -27.68 -2.27 -13.27
N SER A 709 -26.64 -2.01 -12.47
CA SER A 709 -26.00 -3.03 -11.60
C SER A 709 -25.30 -2.35 -10.41
N SER A 710 -24.91 -3.13 -9.41
CA SER A 710 -24.11 -2.63 -8.28
C SER A 710 -22.69 -3.18 -8.34
N VAL A 711 -21.75 -2.47 -7.70
CA VAL A 711 -20.33 -2.85 -7.63
C VAL A 711 -20.15 -4.28 -7.09
N PHE A 712 -20.96 -4.67 -6.11
CA PHE A 712 -20.88 -5.99 -5.48
C PHE A 712 -21.47 -7.12 -6.35
N LYS A 713 -22.38 -6.79 -7.28
CA LYS A 713 -22.95 -7.74 -8.25
C LYS A 713 -22.01 -7.96 -9.44
N ASP A 714 -21.49 -6.88 -10.02
CA ASP A 714 -20.63 -6.89 -11.20
C ASP A 714 -19.32 -6.09 -11.00
N PRO A 715 -18.36 -6.60 -10.21
CA PRO A 715 -17.10 -5.90 -9.93
C PRO A 715 -16.24 -5.67 -11.18
N ARG A 716 -16.47 -6.41 -12.27
CA ARG A 716 -15.78 -6.27 -13.56
C ARG A 716 -15.94 -4.88 -14.19
N ARG A 717 -17.04 -4.17 -13.93
CA ARG A 717 -17.29 -2.85 -14.53
C ARG A 717 -16.34 -1.79 -14.02
N ALA A 718 -16.08 -1.79 -12.71
CA ALA A 718 -15.07 -0.92 -12.11
C ALA A 718 -13.68 -1.17 -12.71
N GLY A 719 -13.35 -2.44 -13.04
CA GLY A 719 -12.10 -2.79 -13.74
C GLY A 719 -12.02 -2.23 -15.17
N TRP A 720 -13.10 -2.29 -15.94
CA TRP A 720 -13.16 -1.66 -17.27
C TRP A 720 -13.04 -0.14 -17.21
N VAL A 721 -13.73 0.48 -16.26
CA VAL A 721 -13.61 1.91 -16.00
C VAL A 721 -12.19 2.26 -15.61
N ALA A 722 -11.51 1.48 -14.77
CA ALA A 722 -10.10 1.69 -14.46
C ALA A 722 -9.22 1.66 -15.74
N ILE A 723 -9.30 0.59 -16.54
CA ILE A 723 -8.47 0.40 -17.74
C ILE A 723 -8.72 1.48 -18.82
N SER A 724 -9.94 1.98 -18.94
CA SER A 724 -10.26 3.10 -19.87
C SER A 724 -9.47 4.39 -19.56
N GLN A 725 -9.00 4.58 -18.32
CA GLN A 725 -8.27 5.78 -17.91
C GLN A 725 -6.80 5.81 -18.37
N ILE A 726 -6.29 4.73 -18.98
CA ILE A 726 -4.86 4.60 -19.35
C ILE A 726 -4.42 5.66 -20.37
N LEU A 727 -5.35 6.22 -21.16
CA LEU A 727 -5.09 7.29 -22.11
C LEU A 727 -4.86 8.68 -21.46
N ALA A 728 -5.07 8.80 -20.14
CA ALA A 728 -4.87 10.05 -19.40
C ALA A 728 -3.40 10.37 -19.12
N THR A 729 -2.55 10.36 -20.16
CA THR A 729 -1.13 10.73 -20.05
C THR A 729 -0.95 12.25 -19.99
N LYS A 730 0.20 12.71 -19.48
CA LYS A 730 0.49 14.15 -19.33
C LYS A 730 0.55 14.92 -20.64
N ASN A 731 0.99 14.28 -21.72
CA ASN A 731 1.02 14.83 -23.07
C ASN A 731 0.05 14.02 -23.92
N ASN A 732 -1.18 14.49 -24.00
CA ASN A 732 -2.21 13.87 -24.81
C ASN A 732 -2.44 14.68 -26.09
N VAL A 733 -3.07 14.03 -27.08
CA VAL A 733 -3.47 14.68 -28.35
C VAL A 733 -4.40 15.88 -28.07
N LEU A 734 -5.15 15.85 -26.97
CA LEU A 734 -6.03 16.94 -26.54
C LEU A 734 -5.27 18.25 -26.25
N CYS A 735 -4.05 18.19 -25.71
CA CYS A 735 -3.21 19.38 -25.53
C CYS A 735 -2.92 20.07 -26.86
N VAL A 736 -2.63 19.27 -27.90
CA VAL A 736 -2.38 19.78 -29.25
C VAL A 736 -3.67 20.31 -29.86
N ALA A 737 -4.76 19.54 -29.78
CA ALA A 737 -6.06 19.90 -30.34
C ALA A 737 -6.60 21.21 -29.75
N TRP A 738 -6.61 21.37 -28.43
CA TRP A 738 -7.09 22.59 -27.78
C TRP A 738 -6.09 23.75 -27.81
N GLY A 739 -4.87 23.54 -28.34
CA GLY A 739 -3.79 24.53 -28.29
C GLY A 739 -3.41 24.92 -26.85
N ALA A 740 -3.66 24.04 -25.88
CA ALA A 740 -3.40 24.28 -24.47
C ALA A 740 -2.10 23.58 -24.04
N ALA A 741 -1.27 24.29 -23.29
CA ALA A 741 -0.02 23.73 -22.77
C ALA A 741 -0.29 22.65 -21.70
N TYR A 742 0.57 21.63 -21.65
CA TYR A 742 0.35 20.45 -20.78
C TYR A 742 0.22 20.80 -19.29
N ASP A 743 0.91 21.85 -18.84
CA ASP A 743 0.91 22.35 -17.47
C ASP A 743 -0.49 22.83 -17.05
N ARG A 744 -1.25 23.41 -17.98
CA ARG A 744 -2.63 23.86 -17.77
C ARG A 744 -3.61 22.71 -17.64
N LEU A 745 -3.36 21.59 -18.31
CA LEU A 745 -4.20 20.39 -18.27
C LEU A 745 -3.70 19.31 -17.31
N ASN A 746 -2.58 19.55 -16.62
CA ASN A 746 -1.98 18.60 -15.68
C ASN A 746 -2.86 18.32 -14.43
N TYR A 747 -3.89 19.14 -14.16
CA TYR A 747 -4.88 18.80 -13.14
C TYR A 747 -5.77 17.62 -13.57
N LEU A 748 -6.07 17.50 -14.87
CA LEU A 748 -6.90 16.42 -15.42
C LEU A 748 -6.17 15.07 -15.34
N HIS A 749 -4.89 15.01 -15.69
CA HIS A 749 -4.05 13.82 -15.50
C HIS A 749 -4.05 13.36 -14.03
N ARG A 750 -3.91 14.30 -13.09
CA ARG A 750 -3.94 13.99 -11.65
C ARG A 750 -5.30 13.50 -11.19
N PHE A 751 -6.38 14.04 -11.75
CA PHE A 751 -7.74 13.62 -11.42
C PHE A 751 -8.04 12.22 -11.97
N ALA A 752 -7.80 11.98 -13.26
CA ALA A 752 -7.97 10.68 -13.89
C ALA A 752 -7.11 9.58 -13.23
N GLY A 753 -5.86 9.90 -12.86
CA GLY A 753 -5.01 8.96 -12.12
C GLY A 753 -5.56 8.57 -10.73
N ARG A 754 -6.27 9.47 -10.04
CA ARG A 754 -6.96 9.14 -8.79
C ARG A 754 -8.18 8.25 -9.02
N LEU A 755 -8.94 8.52 -10.10
CA LEU A 755 -10.09 7.70 -10.46
C LEU A 755 -9.70 6.30 -10.90
N LEU A 756 -8.56 6.14 -11.60
CA LEU A 756 -7.97 4.85 -11.92
C LEU A 756 -7.72 4.01 -10.66
N VAL A 757 -7.08 4.61 -9.64
CA VAL A 757 -6.77 3.94 -8.36
C VAL A 757 -8.05 3.58 -7.60
N LEU A 758 -9.00 4.53 -7.55
CA LEU A 758 -10.30 4.31 -6.91
C LEU A 758 -11.05 3.15 -7.57
N ALA A 759 -11.18 3.16 -8.90
CA ALA A 759 -11.88 2.14 -9.65
C ALA A 759 -11.19 0.76 -9.54
N GLY A 760 -9.85 0.72 -9.54
CA GLY A 760 -9.07 -0.51 -9.32
C GLY A 760 -9.28 -1.12 -7.94
N ASN A 761 -9.29 -0.29 -6.89
CA ASN A 761 -9.56 -0.76 -5.52
C ASN A 761 -11.01 -1.23 -5.35
N VAL A 762 -11.98 -0.50 -5.91
CA VAL A 762 -13.40 -0.87 -5.91
C VAL A 762 -13.63 -2.22 -6.62
N HIS A 763 -12.94 -2.44 -7.75
CA HIS A 763 -12.92 -3.72 -8.46
C HIS A 763 -12.39 -4.86 -7.59
N ALA A 764 -11.24 -4.67 -6.94
CA ALA A 764 -10.63 -5.67 -6.08
C ALA A 764 -11.52 -6.02 -4.88
N ILE A 765 -12.04 -5.01 -4.16
CA ILE A 765 -12.93 -5.19 -3.01
C ILE A 765 -14.19 -5.98 -3.40
N GLY A 766 -14.82 -5.66 -4.53
CA GLY A 766 -16.01 -6.37 -4.98
C GLY A 766 -15.76 -7.85 -5.29
N TYR A 767 -14.58 -8.19 -5.84
CA TYR A 767 -14.17 -9.58 -6.04
C TYR A 767 -13.85 -10.29 -4.73
N THR A 768 -13.15 -9.64 -3.81
CA THR A 768 -12.87 -10.18 -2.46
C THR A 768 -14.16 -10.48 -1.73
N TYR A 769 -15.10 -9.53 -1.67
CA TYR A 769 -16.41 -9.73 -1.06
C TYR A 769 -17.14 -10.95 -1.63
N ARG A 770 -17.23 -11.03 -2.97
CA ARG A 770 -17.91 -12.14 -3.65
C ARG A 770 -17.25 -13.50 -3.38
N LEU A 771 -15.92 -13.56 -3.36
CA LEU A 771 -15.18 -14.81 -3.16
C LEU A 771 -15.15 -15.27 -1.70
N VAL A 772 -15.18 -14.33 -0.76
CA VAL A 772 -15.31 -14.60 0.68
C VAL A 772 -16.72 -15.13 0.99
N MET A 773 -17.77 -14.51 0.47
CA MET A 773 -19.16 -14.98 0.65
C MET A 773 -19.43 -16.36 0.04
N GLN A 774 -18.57 -16.85 -0.85
CA GLN A 774 -18.67 -18.17 -1.47
C GLN A 774 -17.72 -19.21 -0.85
N ASP A 775 -16.97 -18.88 0.20
CA ASP A 775 -15.94 -19.74 0.82
C ASP A 775 -14.86 -20.27 -0.16
N ARG A 776 -14.66 -19.56 -1.28
CA ARG A 776 -13.75 -19.97 -2.37
C ARG A 776 -12.45 -19.19 -2.43
N TRP A 777 -12.31 -18.15 -1.60
CA TRP A 777 -11.16 -17.23 -1.58
C TRP A 777 -9.80 -17.93 -1.67
N LEU A 778 -9.51 -18.88 -0.77
CA LEU A 778 -8.21 -19.55 -0.70
C LEU A 778 -7.88 -20.43 -1.92
N ARG A 779 -8.90 -21.00 -2.58
CA ARG A 779 -8.70 -21.80 -3.79
C ARG A 779 -8.56 -20.94 -5.05
N VAL A 780 -9.20 -19.77 -5.06
CA VAL A 780 -9.30 -18.92 -6.25
C VAL A 780 -8.17 -17.90 -6.33
N ILE A 781 -7.66 -17.41 -5.19
CA ILE A 781 -6.57 -16.41 -5.17
C ILE A 781 -5.23 -16.97 -5.69
N SER A 782 -5.02 -18.28 -5.57
CA SER A 782 -3.84 -18.96 -6.12
C SER A 782 -3.91 -19.16 -7.63
N LEU A 783 -5.07 -18.93 -8.27
CA LEU A 783 -5.19 -18.97 -9.72
C LEU A 783 -4.51 -17.74 -10.34
N ALA A 784 -3.80 -17.94 -11.45
CA ALA A 784 -3.01 -16.91 -12.11
C ALA A 784 -3.79 -15.58 -12.33
N PRO A 785 -5.03 -15.56 -12.86
CA PRO A 785 -5.82 -14.34 -13.03
C PRO A 785 -5.94 -13.48 -11.77
N PHE A 786 -6.15 -14.10 -10.61
CA PHE A 786 -6.37 -13.39 -9.36
C PHE A 786 -5.05 -12.99 -8.69
N ALA A 787 -4.04 -13.86 -8.73
CA ALA A 787 -2.71 -13.57 -8.21
C ALA A 787 -2.07 -12.36 -8.92
N TRP A 788 -2.14 -12.32 -10.25
CA TRP A 788 -1.62 -11.18 -11.02
C TRP A 788 -2.50 -9.94 -10.92
N GLY A 789 -3.81 -10.10 -10.69
CA GLY A 789 -4.70 -9.00 -10.31
C GLY A 789 -4.26 -8.32 -9.02
N LEU A 790 -3.85 -9.10 -8.00
CA LEU A 790 -3.32 -8.58 -6.75
C LEU A 790 -1.97 -7.86 -6.95
N VAL A 791 -1.07 -8.42 -7.77
CA VAL A 791 0.20 -7.75 -8.12
C VAL A 791 -0.06 -6.42 -8.82
N SER A 792 -1.02 -6.39 -9.75
CA SER A 792 -1.42 -5.17 -10.47
C SER A 792 -1.99 -4.12 -9.51
N LEU A 793 -2.82 -4.54 -8.55
CA LEU A 793 -3.36 -3.65 -7.49
C LEU A 793 -2.23 -3.04 -6.65
N ILE A 794 -1.27 -3.86 -6.18
CA ILE A 794 -0.13 -3.38 -5.39
C ILE A 794 0.68 -2.33 -6.16
N LEU A 795 0.95 -2.59 -7.45
CA LEU A 795 1.69 -1.64 -8.30
C LEU A 795 0.91 -0.34 -8.52
N LEU A 796 -0.41 -0.42 -8.64
CA LEU A 796 -1.29 0.74 -8.77
C LEU A 796 -1.30 1.60 -7.48
N ASP A 797 -1.34 0.97 -6.31
CA ASP A 797 -1.30 1.66 -5.03
C ASP A 797 0.07 2.27 -4.73
N ILE A 798 1.16 1.61 -5.12
CA ILE A 798 2.52 2.17 -5.08
C ILE A 798 2.61 3.43 -5.96
N LEU A 799 2.03 3.37 -7.17
CA LEU A 799 2.00 4.50 -8.10
C LEU A 799 1.25 5.69 -7.48
N PHE A 800 0.15 5.43 -6.76
CA PHE A 800 -0.60 6.45 -6.03
C PHE A 800 0.19 7.02 -4.85
N LEU A 801 0.73 6.17 -3.97
CA LEU A 801 1.43 6.55 -2.75
C LEU A 801 2.57 7.53 -3.03
N PHE A 802 3.45 7.21 -3.99
CA PHE A 802 4.57 8.08 -4.32
C PHE A 802 4.17 9.31 -5.15
N SER A 803 2.96 9.34 -5.71
CA SER A 803 2.40 10.51 -6.40
C SER A 803 1.81 11.58 -5.45
N LEU A 804 1.65 11.26 -4.16
CA LEU A 804 1.16 12.18 -3.15
C LEU A 804 2.02 13.44 -3.07
N ALA A 805 1.38 14.57 -2.71
CA ALA A 805 2.02 15.88 -2.72
C ALA A 805 3.28 15.93 -1.85
N TRP A 806 3.24 15.28 -0.69
CA TRP A 806 4.35 15.19 0.25
C TRP A 806 5.60 14.53 -0.37
N PHE A 807 5.44 13.34 -0.97
CA PHE A 807 6.54 12.63 -1.63
C PHE A 807 7.08 13.40 -2.83
N ARG A 808 6.19 13.94 -3.67
CA ARG A 808 6.59 14.68 -4.88
C ARG A 808 7.38 15.96 -4.55
N GLN A 809 7.02 16.67 -3.48
CA GLN A 809 7.68 17.92 -3.10
C GLN A 809 9.04 17.66 -2.43
N LYS A 810 9.15 16.63 -1.58
CA LYS A 810 10.38 16.34 -0.82
C LYS A 810 11.36 15.44 -1.59
N PHE A 811 10.86 14.47 -2.35
CA PHE A 811 11.63 13.42 -3.03
C PHE A 811 11.27 13.30 -4.53
N TYR A 812 11.31 14.42 -5.26
CA TYR A 812 10.89 14.48 -6.66
C TYR A 812 11.55 13.43 -7.58
N ASN A 813 12.86 13.17 -7.40
CA ASN A 813 13.59 12.19 -8.21
C ASN A 813 13.13 10.75 -7.95
N PHE A 814 12.84 10.43 -6.69
CA PHE A 814 12.32 9.11 -6.34
C PHE A 814 10.89 8.94 -6.88
N PHE A 815 10.06 9.99 -6.75
CA PHE A 815 8.73 10.03 -7.33
C PHE A 815 8.76 9.76 -8.86
N ILE A 816 9.58 10.46 -9.63
CA ILE A 816 9.54 10.32 -11.09
C ILE A 816 10.03 8.93 -11.56
N ILE A 817 11.03 8.36 -10.89
CA ILE A 817 11.55 7.02 -11.20
C ILE A 817 10.52 5.96 -10.83
N SER A 818 10.03 5.98 -9.58
CA SER A 818 9.04 5.01 -9.10
C SER A 818 7.75 5.05 -9.92
N HIS A 819 7.25 6.25 -10.23
CA HIS A 819 6.04 6.42 -11.02
C HIS A 819 6.19 5.88 -12.45
N PHE A 820 7.36 6.05 -13.08
CA PHE A 820 7.64 5.49 -14.40
C PHE A 820 7.71 3.95 -14.37
N ILE A 821 8.52 3.39 -13.46
CA ILE A 821 8.69 1.93 -13.33
C ILE A 821 7.36 1.25 -12.97
N ALA A 822 6.64 1.77 -11.98
CA ALA A 822 5.36 1.22 -11.55
C ALA A 822 4.31 1.31 -12.67
N SER A 823 4.30 2.41 -13.46
CA SER A 823 3.37 2.52 -14.60
C SER A 823 3.62 1.46 -15.67
N ILE A 824 4.88 1.17 -16.01
CA ILE A 824 5.23 0.12 -16.98
C ILE A 824 4.90 -1.25 -16.42
N ALA A 825 5.27 -1.52 -15.16
CA ALA A 825 5.00 -2.79 -14.51
C ALA A 825 3.50 -3.06 -14.37
N PHE A 826 2.70 -2.04 -14.05
CA PHE A 826 1.24 -2.11 -14.01
C PHE A 826 0.66 -2.48 -15.38
N LEU A 827 1.07 -1.79 -16.47
CA LEU A 827 0.61 -2.11 -17.82
C LEU A 827 1.05 -3.51 -18.29
N ALA A 828 2.28 -3.92 -17.91
CA ALA A 828 2.83 -5.23 -18.21
C ALA A 828 2.04 -6.35 -17.52
N THR A 829 1.80 -6.23 -16.22
CA THR A 829 1.04 -7.21 -15.42
C THR A 829 -0.44 -7.23 -15.77
N ALA A 830 -1.01 -6.10 -16.18
CA ALA A 830 -2.41 -6.02 -16.61
C ALA A 830 -2.68 -6.69 -17.98
N SER A 831 -1.68 -6.81 -18.88
CA SER A 831 -1.99 -7.17 -20.28
C SER A 831 -0.87 -7.76 -21.18
N LEU A 832 0.42 -7.58 -20.88
CA LEU A 832 1.44 -7.47 -21.94
C LEU A 832 2.43 -8.65 -22.06
N LEU A 833 2.36 -9.66 -21.18
CA LEU A 833 3.03 -10.95 -21.43
C LEU A 833 2.04 -11.94 -22.04
N GLN A 834 2.48 -12.66 -23.06
CA GLN A 834 1.76 -13.60 -23.94
C GLN A 834 0.89 -14.70 -23.26
N ILE A 835 0.72 -14.68 -21.93
CA ILE A 835 -0.08 -15.63 -21.12
C ILE A 835 -1.27 -14.93 -20.42
N GLY A 836 -1.65 -13.69 -20.79
CA GLY A 836 -2.95 -13.12 -20.39
C GLY A 836 -3.25 -13.20 -18.89
N LEU A 837 -2.37 -12.67 -18.05
CA LEU A 837 -2.30 -13.06 -16.65
C LEU A 837 -3.36 -12.44 -15.73
N HIS A 838 -4.12 -11.41 -16.13
CA HIS A 838 -5.31 -10.95 -15.39
C HIS A 838 -6.57 -10.96 -16.28
N MET A 839 -6.58 -10.25 -17.44
CA MET A 839 -7.67 -10.29 -18.43
C MET A 839 -7.18 -10.00 -19.88
N PRO A 840 -7.30 -10.94 -20.83
CA PRO A 840 -6.88 -10.74 -22.23
C PRO A 840 -7.63 -9.64 -22.98
N ALA A 841 -8.89 -9.37 -22.61
CA ALA A 841 -9.72 -8.38 -23.28
C ALA A 841 -9.24 -6.93 -23.06
N ALA A 842 -8.32 -6.69 -22.13
CA ALA A 842 -7.72 -5.38 -21.85
C ALA A 842 -6.62 -4.97 -22.85
N ILE A 843 -6.11 -5.91 -23.65
CA ILE A 843 -4.98 -5.70 -24.57
C ILE A 843 -5.16 -4.49 -25.50
N PRO A 844 -6.33 -4.28 -26.15
CA PRO A 844 -6.51 -3.14 -27.06
C PRO A 844 -6.33 -1.78 -26.38
N TYR A 845 -6.78 -1.63 -25.13
CA TYR A 845 -6.63 -0.38 -24.36
C TYR A 845 -5.17 -0.12 -24.01
N VAL A 846 -4.42 -1.16 -23.66
CA VAL A 846 -3.00 -1.03 -23.33
C VAL A 846 -2.16 -0.78 -24.58
N ILE A 847 -2.46 -1.44 -25.71
CA ILE A 847 -1.82 -1.14 -26.99
C ILE A 847 -2.09 0.32 -27.37
N ALA A 848 -3.33 0.80 -27.27
CA ALA A 848 -3.65 2.20 -27.55
C ALA A 848 -2.82 3.14 -26.65
N GLY A 849 -2.78 2.89 -25.34
CA GLY A 849 -1.95 3.65 -24.39
C GLY A 849 -0.46 3.64 -24.73
N ALA A 850 0.08 2.47 -25.07
CA ALA A 850 1.48 2.29 -25.46
C ALA A 850 1.82 3.01 -26.77
N VAL A 851 0.91 3.00 -27.76
CA VAL A 851 1.07 3.73 -29.02
C VAL A 851 1.10 5.23 -28.78
N PHE A 852 0.14 5.79 -28.03
CA PHE A 852 0.12 7.23 -27.73
C PHE A 852 1.33 7.66 -26.90
N TYR A 853 1.73 6.86 -25.92
CA TYR A 853 2.92 7.12 -25.12
C TYR A 853 4.20 7.05 -25.97
N GLY A 854 4.33 6.02 -26.82
CA GLY A 854 5.44 5.86 -27.75
C GLY A 854 5.55 7.01 -28.74
N LEU A 855 4.41 7.47 -29.28
CA LEU A 855 4.35 8.64 -30.15
C LEU A 855 4.79 9.91 -29.42
N ASP A 856 4.36 10.15 -28.17
CA ASP A 856 4.85 11.25 -27.34
C ASP A 856 6.38 11.18 -27.18
N ARG A 857 6.94 10.00 -26.87
CA ARG A 857 8.39 9.82 -26.75
C ARG A 857 9.13 10.11 -28.06
N LEU A 858 8.64 9.61 -29.19
CA LEU A 858 9.21 9.86 -30.51
C LEU A 858 9.21 11.36 -30.85
N LEU A 859 8.08 12.05 -30.62
CA LEU A 859 7.96 13.49 -30.87
C LEU A 859 8.93 14.31 -30.01
N ARG A 860 9.15 13.92 -28.75
CA ARG A 860 10.14 14.57 -27.86
C ARG A 860 11.57 14.32 -28.34
N LEU A 861 11.88 13.10 -28.78
CA LEU A 861 13.18 12.76 -29.34
C LEU A 861 13.48 13.59 -30.60
N LEU A 862 12.51 13.73 -31.51
CA LEU A 862 12.64 14.57 -32.71
C LEU A 862 12.85 16.05 -32.39
N LYS A 863 12.33 16.53 -31.25
CA LYS A 863 12.51 17.90 -30.74
C LYS A 863 13.81 18.10 -29.93
N THR A 864 14.58 17.05 -29.70
CA THR A 864 15.80 17.13 -28.88
C THR A 864 17.02 17.50 -29.72
N ARG A 865 17.86 18.41 -29.22
CA ARG A 865 19.12 18.84 -29.84
C ARG A 865 20.23 18.88 -28.79
N ILE A 866 21.43 18.48 -29.20
CA ILE A 866 22.64 18.59 -28.39
C ILE A 866 23.46 19.73 -28.96
N VAL A 867 23.68 20.77 -28.16
CA VAL A 867 24.31 22.02 -28.58
C VAL A 867 25.30 22.53 -27.53
N THR A 868 26.22 23.37 -27.94
CA THR A 868 27.15 24.05 -27.01
C THR A 868 26.54 25.39 -26.62
N ALA A 869 26.44 25.64 -25.31
CA ALA A 869 25.93 26.86 -24.73
C ALA A 869 27.03 27.62 -23.99
N THR A 870 26.97 28.94 -24.04
CA THR A 870 27.82 29.85 -23.29
C THR A 870 27.06 30.31 -22.05
N ILE A 871 27.69 30.20 -20.87
CA ILE A 871 27.10 30.54 -19.58
C ILE A 871 27.81 31.76 -18.99
N SER A 872 27.03 32.78 -18.62
CA SER A 872 27.47 33.99 -17.92
C SER A 872 26.60 34.26 -16.69
N THR A 873 27.15 34.93 -15.68
CA THR A 873 26.38 35.32 -14.48
C THR A 873 25.94 36.78 -14.56
N LEU A 874 24.73 37.04 -14.06
CA LEU A 874 24.14 38.36 -13.89
C LEU A 874 23.91 38.58 -12.39
N PRO A 875 24.92 39.11 -11.65
CA PRO A 875 24.87 39.29 -10.21
C PRO A 875 23.68 40.14 -9.74
N GLU A 876 23.37 41.22 -10.47
CA GLU A 876 22.35 42.22 -10.14
C GLU A 876 20.93 41.63 -10.20
N MET A 877 20.72 40.63 -11.06
CA MET A 877 19.46 39.89 -11.15
C MET A 877 19.47 38.57 -10.38
N TYR A 878 20.58 38.22 -9.73
CA TYR A 878 20.80 36.92 -9.08
C TYR A 878 20.43 35.74 -10.00
N SER A 879 20.87 35.81 -11.26
CA SER A 879 20.51 34.86 -12.32
C SER A 879 21.70 34.48 -13.19
N THR A 880 21.58 33.36 -13.88
CA THR A 880 22.55 32.86 -14.85
C THR A 880 21.96 33.03 -16.25
N GLN A 881 22.69 33.67 -17.15
CA GLN A 881 22.33 33.76 -18.56
C GLN A 881 22.99 32.62 -19.33
N LEU A 882 22.19 31.93 -20.15
CA LEU A 882 22.63 30.84 -21.00
C LEU A 882 22.32 31.18 -22.46
N ALA A 883 23.36 31.36 -23.27
CA ALA A 883 23.27 31.74 -24.68
C ALA A 883 23.68 30.59 -25.59
N ILE A 884 22.85 30.27 -26.59
CA ILE A 884 23.07 29.20 -27.56
C ILE A 884 23.04 29.80 -28.97
N PRO A 885 24.19 30.16 -29.53
CA PRO A 885 24.26 30.83 -30.84
C PRO A 885 23.89 29.90 -32.01
N GLN A 886 24.00 28.57 -31.82
CA GLN A 886 23.76 27.56 -32.86
C GLN A 886 22.28 27.44 -33.26
N ILE A 887 21.36 27.83 -32.37
CA ILE A 887 19.92 27.80 -32.58
C ILE A 887 19.45 29.25 -32.72
N ASN A 888 19.05 29.66 -33.92
CA ASN A 888 18.71 31.06 -34.23
C ASN A 888 17.29 31.28 -34.78
N SER A 889 16.52 30.21 -35.01
CA SER A 889 15.11 30.29 -35.38
C SER A 889 14.30 29.06 -34.93
N GLY A 890 12.96 29.14 -35.00
CA GLY A 890 12.07 27.98 -34.82
C GLY A 890 11.27 27.93 -33.51
N TRP A 891 11.26 29.00 -32.71
CA TRP A 891 10.42 29.14 -31.52
C TRP A 891 9.53 30.39 -31.61
N ARG A 892 8.61 30.54 -30.65
CA ARG A 892 7.73 31.70 -30.47
C ARG A 892 7.87 32.27 -29.07
N ALA A 893 7.48 33.53 -28.89
CA ALA A 893 7.39 34.15 -27.58
C ALA A 893 6.51 33.34 -26.62
N GLY A 894 6.96 33.28 -25.37
CA GLY A 894 6.31 32.50 -24.31
C GLY A 894 6.50 30.98 -24.39
N GLN A 895 7.22 30.46 -25.38
CA GLN A 895 7.62 29.05 -25.34
C GLN A 895 8.78 28.83 -24.37
N PHE A 896 8.87 27.62 -23.84
CA PHE A 896 9.96 27.20 -22.97
C PHE A 896 10.64 25.94 -23.51
N VAL A 897 11.87 25.73 -23.01
CA VAL A 897 12.69 24.56 -23.30
C VAL A 897 13.03 23.82 -22.04
N ARG A 898 13.30 22.53 -22.19
CA ARG A 898 13.85 21.70 -21.14
C ARG A 898 15.33 21.50 -21.37
N ILE A 899 16.17 21.88 -20.41
CA ILE A 899 17.62 21.75 -20.54
C ILE A 899 18.18 20.68 -19.61
N ARG A 900 19.22 20.00 -20.09
CA ARG A 900 20.11 19.14 -19.31
C ARG A 900 21.53 19.57 -19.58
N VAL A 901 22.30 19.76 -18.52
CA VAL A 901 23.70 20.18 -18.61
C VAL A 901 24.57 18.93 -18.57
N LEU A 902 25.38 18.70 -19.62
CA LEU A 902 26.15 17.46 -19.81
C LEU A 902 27.61 17.56 -19.31
N SER A 903 28.06 18.73 -18.82
CA SER A 903 29.46 18.95 -18.44
C SER A 903 29.91 18.23 -17.16
N GLY A 904 31.17 17.80 -17.14
CA GLY A 904 31.77 16.70 -16.36
C GLY A 904 31.94 16.85 -14.84
N GLY A 905 31.17 17.70 -14.16
CA GLY A 905 31.19 17.84 -12.70
C GLY A 905 29.98 17.23 -11.97
N SER A 906 28.89 16.93 -12.68
CA SER A 906 27.59 16.57 -12.07
C SER A 906 27.28 15.07 -12.03
N GLY A 907 28.15 14.22 -12.60
CA GLY A 907 27.97 12.77 -12.72
C GLY A 907 26.72 12.34 -13.51
N VAL A 908 26.52 11.03 -13.64
CA VAL A 908 25.37 10.42 -14.35
C VAL A 908 24.02 10.87 -13.77
N ARG A 909 23.96 11.14 -12.46
CA ARG A 909 22.76 11.69 -11.79
C ARG A 909 22.38 13.08 -12.31
N GLY A 910 23.34 13.94 -12.66
CA GLY A 910 23.07 15.27 -13.22
C GLY A 910 22.45 15.23 -14.62
N TRP A 911 22.81 14.23 -15.43
CA TRP A 911 22.28 14.06 -16.79
C TRP A 911 20.83 13.57 -16.83
N LEU A 912 20.32 13.01 -15.74
CA LEU A 912 18.94 12.54 -15.64
C LEU A 912 17.94 13.66 -15.29
N VAL A 913 18.44 14.82 -14.84
CA VAL A 913 17.59 15.92 -14.37
C VAL A 913 17.37 16.96 -15.46
N SER A 914 16.11 17.16 -15.84
CA SER A 914 15.69 18.14 -16.85
C SER A 914 14.88 19.27 -16.22
N HIS A 915 15.27 20.52 -16.49
CA HIS A 915 14.61 21.71 -15.95
C HIS A 915 13.99 22.57 -17.07
N PRO A 916 12.74 23.04 -16.91
CA PRO A 916 12.09 23.92 -17.88
C PRO A 916 12.49 25.39 -17.68
N PHE A 917 12.77 26.10 -18.77
CA PHE A 917 13.07 27.54 -18.78
C PHE A 917 12.43 28.23 -19.99
N THR A 918 11.74 29.35 -19.74
CA THR A 918 11.15 30.18 -20.78
C THR A 918 12.23 30.83 -21.62
N ILE A 919 12.01 30.85 -22.94
CA ILE A 919 12.93 31.48 -23.89
C ILE A 919 12.80 33.00 -23.75
N SER A 920 13.91 33.70 -23.55
CA SER A 920 13.91 35.14 -23.24
C SER A 920 13.99 36.04 -24.48
N CYS A 921 14.24 35.47 -25.67
CA CYS A 921 14.32 36.20 -26.92
C CYS A 921 13.17 35.84 -27.89
N GLY A 922 12.74 36.81 -28.69
CA GLY A 922 11.74 36.63 -29.75
C GLY A 922 12.26 35.74 -30.88
N GLY A 923 11.37 34.93 -31.47
CA GLY A 923 11.75 33.83 -32.37
C GLY A 923 11.38 33.97 -33.84
N VAL A 924 10.89 35.12 -34.32
CA VAL A 924 10.24 35.22 -35.64
C VAL A 924 10.88 36.26 -36.59
N GLY A 925 11.29 35.82 -37.78
CA GLY A 925 11.69 36.65 -38.93
C GLY A 925 12.82 36.05 -39.78
N GLU A 926 12.88 36.40 -41.08
CA GLU A 926 13.92 35.95 -42.04
C GLU A 926 15.37 36.28 -41.64
N GLY A 927 15.59 37.06 -40.58
CA GLY A 927 16.90 37.44 -40.04
C GLY A 927 17.36 36.75 -38.74
N GLY A 928 16.53 35.94 -38.07
CA GLY A 928 16.88 35.28 -36.79
C GLY A 928 17.24 36.25 -35.63
N ALA A 929 17.40 35.73 -34.41
CA ALA A 929 17.93 36.54 -33.30
C ALA A 929 19.45 36.74 -33.50
N PRO A 930 20.00 37.98 -33.42
CA PRO A 930 21.42 38.25 -33.70
C PRO A 930 22.39 37.48 -32.77
N TYR A 931 21.90 37.05 -31.60
CA TYR A 931 22.65 36.36 -30.55
C TYR A 931 22.20 34.89 -30.33
N GLY A 932 21.26 34.36 -31.12
CA GLY A 932 20.71 33.01 -30.95
C GLY A 932 19.70 32.87 -29.80
N LEU A 933 19.54 31.65 -29.29
CA LEU A 933 18.59 31.32 -28.21
C LEU A 933 19.19 31.73 -26.85
N ILE A 934 18.49 32.60 -26.11
CA ILE A 934 18.92 33.07 -24.78
C ILE A 934 17.91 32.58 -23.73
N LEU A 935 18.42 32.09 -22.60
CA LEU A 935 17.65 31.71 -21.41
C LEU A 935 18.17 32.47 -20.19
N LEU A 936 17.25 33.00 -19.38
CA LEU A 936 17.55 33.59 -18.08
C LEU A 936 17.13 32.62 -16.97
N ILE A 937 18.10 32.08 -16.25
CA ILE A 937 17.92 31.05 -15.22
C ILE A 937 18.00 31.72 -13.85
N LYS A 938 16.86 31.88 -13.18
CA LYS A 938 16.82 32.41 -11.81
C LYS A 938 17.41 31.42 -10.81
N ASN A 939 18.28 31.91 -9.93
CA ASN A 939 18.80 31.12 -8.83
C ASN A 939 17.72 30.92 -7.74
N SER A 940 17.07 29.75 -7.74
CA SER A 940 15.96 29.43 -6.84
C SER A 940 15.99 28.02 -6.25
N GLY A 941 16.64 27.06 -6.91
CA GLY A 941 16.78 25.68 -6.44
C GLY A 941 18.23 25.24 -6.27
N ARG A 942 18.44 24.06 -5.67
CA ARG A 942 19.79 23.49 -5.45
C ARG A 942 20.59 23.34 -6.75
N TRP A 943 19.93 22.93 -7.83
CA TRP A 943 20.59 22.78 -9.15
C TRP A 943 20.95 24.13 -9.77
N THR A 944 20.03 25.10 -9.79
CA THR A 944 20.29 26.44 -10.33
C THR A 944 21.34 27.19 -9.50
N LYS A 945 21.37 26.97 -8.18
CA LYS A 945 22.38 27.56 -7.29
C LYS A 945 23.76 27.03 -7.61
N ARG A 946 23.91 25.71 -7.75
CA ARG A 946 25.18 25.11 -8.20
C ARG A 946 25.61 25.62 -9.56
N LEU A 947 24.66 25.75 -10.50
CA LEU A 947 24.97 26.30 -11.82
C LEU A 947 25.50 27.73 -11.71
N TYR A 948 24.83 28.57 -10.92
CA TYR A 948 25.23 29.94 -10.62
C TYR A 948 26.62 29.99 -9.98
N ASP A 949 26.84 29.27 -8.88
CA ASP A 949 28.10 29.24 -8.13
C ASP A 949 29.28 28.80 -9.01
N VAL A 950 29.09 27.77 -9.84
CA VAL A 950 30.11 27.28 -10.78
C VAL A 950 30.42 28.33 -11.85
N SER A 951 29.40 28.99 -12.39
CA SER A 951 29.60 30.05 -13.37
C SER A 951 30.26 31.30 -12.76
N THR A 952 29.92 31.68 -11.53
CA THR A 952 30.54 32.81 -10.81
C THR A 952 32.00 32.53 -10.51
N ALA A 953 32.32 31.33 -10.02
CA ALA A 953 33.69 30.93 -9.72
C ALA A 953 34.59 30.95 -10.97
N LYS A 954 34.08 30.47 -12.11
CA LYS A 954 34.82 30.49 -13.38
C LYS A 954 34.96 31.89 -13.98
N GLN A 955 33.91 32.70 -13.92
CA GLN A 955 33.93 34.07 -14.42
C GLN A 955 34.91 34.96 -13.62
N ARG A 956 35.14 34.67 -12.33
CA ARG A 956 36.18 35.32 -11.51
C ARG A 956 37.60 34.83 -11.79
N ALA A 957 37.76 33.57 -12.21
CA ALA A 957 39.07 32.96 -12.41
C ALA A 957 39.67 33.25 -13.80
N SER A 958 38.84 33.44 -14.80
CA SER A 958 39.23 33.84 -16.15
C SER A 958 38.12 34.71 -16.71
N ASP A 959 38.42 35.91 -17.20
CA ASP A 959 37.46 36.82 -17.88
C ASP A 959 36.79 36.21 -19.15
N THR A 960 36.92 34.90 -19.37
CA THR A 960 36.34 34.16 -20.48
C THR A 960 35.05 33.43 -20.10
N THR A 961 34.07 33.51 -20.98
CA THR A 961 32.77 32.85 -20.81
C THR A 961 32.88 31.33 -20.83
N THR A 962 32.18 30.63 -19.92
CA THR A 962 32.26 29.16 -19.83
C THR A 962 31.40 28.50 -20.91
N GLN A 963 32.00 27.66 -21.77
CA GLN A 963 31.27 26.82 -22.72
C GLN A 963 30.89 25.47 -22.10
N VAL A 964 29.64 25.05 -22.30
CA VAL A 964 29.09 23.82 -21.77
C VAL A 964 28.22 23.12 -22.80
N LYS A 965 28.39 21.80 -22.97
CA LYS A 965 27.49 20.97 -23.76
C LYS A 965 26.16 20.78 -23.04
N VAL A 966 25.07 21.12 -23.70
CA VAL A 966 23.71 21.02 -23.16
C VAL A 966 22.82 20.23 -24.12
N LEU A 967 21.93 19.42 -23.56
CA LEU A 967 20.84 18.77 -24.29
C LEU A 967 19.56 19.57 -24.05
N ILE A 968 18.99 20.07 -25.14
CA ILE A 968 17.82 20.94 -25.15
C ILE A 968 16.66 20.19 -25.79
N GLU A 969 15.54 20.14 -25.09
CA GLU A 969 14.30 19.50 -25.51
C GLU A 969 13.21 20.57 -25.63
N GLY A 970 12.62 20.75 -26.82
CA GLY A 970 11.57 21.74 -27.06
C GLY A 970 11.52 22.22 -28.52
N PRO A 971 10.81 23.30 -28.83
CA PRO A 971 10.07 24.19 -27.92
C PRO A 971 8.71 23.62 -27.47
N TYR A 972 8.29 24.00 -26.25
CA TYR A 972 7.02 23.62 -25.61
C TYR A 972 6.23 24.84 -25.13
N GLY A 973 4.92 24.66 -24.94
CA GLY A 973 4.06 25.71 -24.38
C GLY A 973 3.84 26.91 -25.31
N GLY A 974 3.72 28.09 -24.72
CA GLY A 974 3.42 29.36 -25.38
C GLY A 974 1.92 29.71 -25.42
N LEU A 975 1.60 30.71 -26.24
CA LEU A 975 0.26 31.32 -26.35
C LEU A 975 -0.76 30.45 -27.12
N GLY A 976 -0.48 29.16 -27.33
CA GLY A 976 -1.35 28.26 -28.07
C GLY A 976 -1.57 28.71 -29.53
N TYR A 977 -2.84 28.92 -29.88
CA TYR A 977 -3.28 29.46 -31.17
C TYR A 977 -3.49 30.98 -31.15
N THR A 978 -3.36 31.66 -30.01
CA THR A 978 -3.48 33.11 -29.94
C THR A 978 -2.26 33.79 -30.57
N LEU A 979 -2.51 34.80 -31.41
CA LEU A 979 -1.49 35.58 -32.12
C LEU A 979 -1.50 37.02 -31.57
N PRO A 980 -0.58 37.41 -30.67
CA PRO A 980 -0.56 38.77 -30.09
C PRO A 980 -0.47 39.88 -31.12
N HIS A 981 0.29 39.66 -32.20
CA HIS A 981 0.46 40.61 -33.29
C HIS A 981 -0.80 40.78 -34.18
N SER A 982 -1.90 40.06 -33.88
CA SER A 982 -3.22 40.29 -34.48
C SER A 982 -4.11 41.26 -33.71
N PHE A 983 -3.71 41.67 -32.49
CA PHE A 983 -4.43 42.64 -31.66
C PHE A 983 -4.02 44.08 -32.01
N PHE A 984 -4.76 45.08 -31.51
CA PHE A 984 -4.36 46.49 -31.64
C PHE A 984 -3.50 46.97 -30.48
N GLY A 985 -3.80 46.49 -29.27
CA GLY A 985 -3.05 46.77 -28.05
C GLY A 985 -2.48 45.50 -27.42
N ALA A 986 -1.29 45.59 -26.83
CA ALA A 986 -0.73 44.52 -26.00
C ALA A 986 -0.11 45.09 -24.70
N LEU A 987 -0.39 44.45 -23.57
CA LEU A 987 0.18 44.78 -22.26
C LEU A 987 0.86 43.54 -21.67
N TYR A 988 2.14 43.65 -21.36
CA TYR A 988 2.92 42.61 -20.70
C TYR A 988 3.21 43.02 -19.26
N VAL A 989 2.67 42.29 -18.27
CA VAL A 989 2.92 42.54 -16.84
C VAL A 989 3.75 41.40 -16.27
N VAL A 990 4.99 41.66 -15.92
CA VAL A 990 5.97 40.64 -15.55
C VAL A 990 6.65 40.92 -14.21
N GLY A 991 6.94 39.87 -13.44
CA GLY A 991 7.58 39.97 -12.13
C GLY A 991 8.90 39.20 -12.04
N GLY A 992 9.97 39.87 -11.59
CA GLY A 992 11.30 39.28 -11.40
C GLY A 992 11.82 38.61 -12.67
N ALA A 993 12.13 37.30 -12.59
CA ALA A 993 12.60 36.52 -13.73
C ALA A 993 11.52 36.21 -14.79
N GLY A 994 10.26 36.57 -14.53
CA GLY A 994 9.18 36.53 -15.53
C GLY A 994 9.42 37.47 -16.73
N ILE A 995 10.43 38.36 -16.65
CA ILE A 995 10.84 39.23 -17.75
C ILE A 995 11.17 38.48 -19.04
N SER A 996 11.61 37.22 -18.97
CA SER A 996 11.85 36.37 -20.15
C SER A 996 10.61 36.28 -21.05
N PHE A 997 9.41 36.18 -20.48
CA PHE A 997 8.16 36.12 -21.24
C PHE A 997 7.85 37.46 -21.92
N GLY A 998 7.95 38.56 -21.18
CA GLY A 998 7.68 39.91 -21.69
C GLY A 998 8.68 40.35 -22.76
N LEU A 999 9.98 40.11 -22.54
CA LEU A 999 11.05 40.45 -23.47
C LEU A 999 10.89 39.72 -24.80
N ALA A 1000 10.61 38.41 -24.76
CA ALA A 1000 10.34 37.64 -25.97
C ALA A 1000 9.10 38.16 -26.72
N GLY A 1001 8.03 38.53 -25.99
CA GLY A 1001 6.80 39.07 -26.57
C GLY A 1001 6.99 40.40 -27.28
N ILE A 1002 7.70 41.35 -26.67
CA ILE A 1002 7.98 42.67 -27.26
C ILE A 1002 8.92 42.54 -28.45
N GLN A 1003 9.97 41.73 -28.32
CA GLN A 1003 10.90 41.52 -29.44
C GLN A 1003 10.17 40.94 -30.65
N GLU A 1004 9.26 39.99 -30.46
CA GLU A 1004 8.41 39.45 -31.52
C GLU A 1004 7.45 40.52 -32.08
N ALA A 1005 6.82 41.34 -31.22
CA ALA A 1005 5.95 42.43 -31.65
C ALA A 1005 6.67 43.48 -32.53
N VAL A 1006 7.87 43.89 -32.13
CA VAL A 1006 8.71 44.84 -32.89
C VAL A 1006 9.17 44.23 -34.22
N GLN A 1007 9.56 42.95 -34.22
CA GLN A 1007 9.94 42.23 -35.45
C GLN A 1007 8.80 42.14 -36.46
N HIS A 1008 7.58 41.80 -36.00
CA HIS A 1008 6.40 41.76 -36.86
C HIS A 1008 5.95 43.14 -37.34
N ALA A 1009 6.11 44.18 -36.52
CA ALA A 1009 5.86 45.56 -36.93
C ALA A 1009 6.81 45.99 -38.05
N LYS A 1010 8.12 45.72 -37.91
CA LYS A 1010 9.12 45.98 -38.96
C LYS A 1010 8.85 45.23 -40.26
N ALA A 1011 8.39 43.99 -40.15
CA ALA A 1011 8.05 43.17 -41.31
C ALA A 1011 6.70 43.54 -41.95
N GLY A 1012 5.96 44.53 -41.42
CA GLY A 1012 4.63 44.90 -41.91
C GLY A 1012 3.54 43.84 -41.68
N THR A 1013 3.82 42.82 -40.85
CA THR A 1013 2.90 41.70 -40.58
C THR A 1013 2.09 41.89 -39.29
N SER A 1014 2.36 42.93 -38.50
CA SER A 1014 1.65 43.22 -37.24
C SER A 1014 0.47 44.19 -37.44
N THR A 1015 -0.57 44.02 -36.63
CA THR A 1015 -1.62 45.05 -36.44
C THR A 1015 -1.47 45.84 -35.15
N LEU A 1016 -0.52 45.48 -34.28
CA LEU A 1016 -0.29 46.17 -33.03
C LEU A 1016 0.13 47.62 -33.29
N ARG A 1017 -0.44 48.54 -32.50
CA ARG A 1017 -0.10 49.97 -32.50
C ARG A 1017 0.44 50.43 -31.14
N VAL A 1018 -0.10 49.87 -30.07
CA VAL A 1018 0.26 50.21 -28.69
C VAL A 1018 0.77 48.96 -27.98
N VAL A 1019 1.97 49.03 -27.41
CA VAL A 1019 2.57 47.94 -26.63
C VAL A 1019 3.17 48.51 -25.34
N ASP A 1020 2.80 47.91 -24.22
CA ASP A 1020 3.29 48.31 -22.90
C ASP A 1020 3.97 47.14 -22.19
N LEU A 1021 5.11 47.41 -21.55
CA LEU A 1021 5.80 46.49 -20.67
C LEU A 1021 5.85 47.04 -19.26
N VAL A 1022 5.28 46.30 -18.33
CA VAL A 1022 5.33 46.57 -16.89
C VAL A 1022 6.20 45.50 -16.23
N TRP A 1023 7.36 45.89 -15.69
CA TRP A 1023 8.27 44.97 -15.03
C TRP A 1023 8.46 45.30 -13.55
N SER A 1024 8.05 44.39 -12.67
CA SER A 1024 8.23 44.51 -11.22
C SER A 1024 9.50 43.77 -10.77
N VAL A 1025 10.44 44.49 -10.16
CA VAL A 1025 11.72 44.00 -9.64
C VAL A 1025 11.89 44.30 -8.16
N ARG A 1026 12.91 43.70 -7.53
CA ARG A 1026 13.23 43.96 -6.12
C ARG A 1026 14.07 45.21 -5.97
N HIS A 1027 15.11 45.34 -6.78
CA HIS A 1027 16.08 46.42 -6.76
C HIS A 1027 16.19 47.06 -8.16
N PRO A 1028 16.46 48.37 -8.25
CA PRO A 1028 16.62 49.06 -9.53
C PRO A 1028 17.80 48.52 -10.34
N ASP A 1029 18.88 48.07 -9.69
CA ASP A 1029 20.07 47.47 -10.33
C ASP A 1029 19.76 46.27 -11.24
N CYS A 1030 18.64 45.59 -11.02
CA CYS A 1030 18.19 44.50 -11.89
C CYS A 1030 18.00 44.97 -13.35
N LEU A 1031 17.78 46.26 -13.58
CA LEU A 1031 17.60 46.86 -14.90
C LEU A 1031 18.91 46.92 -15.71
N VAL A 1032 20.05 47.08 -15.05
CA VAL A 1032 21.35 47.38 -15.66
C VAL A 1032 21.74 46.40 -16.78
N PRO A 1033 21.64 45.06 -16.59
CA PRO A 1033 22.04 44.13 -17.64
C PRO A 1033 21.11 44.12 -18.86
N LEU A 1034 19.89 44.65 -18.74
CA LEU A 1034 18.89 44.68 -19.82
C LEU A 1034 18.78 46.05 -20.51
N LEU A 1035 19.37 47.11 -19.96
CA LEU A 1035 19.35 48.46 -20.54
C LEU A 1035 19.74 48.49 -22.04
N PRO A 1036 20.83 47.85 -22.50
CA PRO A 1036 21.18 47.86 -23.92
C PRO A 1036 20.12 47.21 -24.81
N THR A 1037 19.44 46.18 -24.29
CA THR A 1037 18.38 45.49 -25.01
C THR A 1037 17.13 46.37 -25.10
N PHE A 1038 16.76 47.05 -24.02
CA PHE A 1038 15.60 47.96 -24.01
C PHE A 1038 15.81 49.18 -24.90
N SER A 1039 16.98 49.83 -24.83
CA SER A 1039 17.30 50.95 -25.72
C SER A 1039 17.22 50.55 -27.19
N SER A 1040 17.73 49.37 -27.53
CA SER A 1040 17.62 48.83 -28.89
C SER A 1040 16.17 48.57 -29.28
N LEU A 1041 15.35 47.96 -28.41
CA LEU A 1041 13.95 47.67 -28.71
C LEU A 1041 13.11 48.95 -28.89
N LEU A 1042 13.32 49.97 -28.06
CA LEU A 1042 12.62 51.26 -28.16
C LEU A 1042 12.94 51.97 -29.48
N ALA A 1043 14.23 52.06 -29.85
CA ALA A 1043 14.64 52.65 -31.14
C ALA A 1043 14.05 51.89 -32.34
N GLN A 1044 14.03 50.55 -32.26
CA GLN A 1044 13.48 49.70 -33.30
C GLN A 1044 11.94 49.78 -33.40
N ALA A 1045 11.23 49.98 -32.29
CA ALA A 1045 9.79 50.15 -32.24
C ALA A 1045 9.36 51.49 -32.85
N ALA A 1046 10.06 52.58 -32.49
CA ALA A 1046 9.85 53.91 -33.06
C ALA A 1046 10.01 53.90 -34.59
N ALA A 1047 11.07 53.25 -35.10
CA ALA A 1047 11.30 53.07 -36.54
C ALA A 1047 10.20 52.27 -37.26
N ALA A 1048 9.45 51.43 -36.53
CA ALA A 1048 8.37 50.59 -37.07
C ALA A 1048 6.97 51.19 -36.87
N ASN A 1049 6.87 52.45 -36.43
CA ASN A 1049 5.60 53.12 -36.07
C ASN A 1049 4.78 52.34 -35.02
N LEU A 1050 5.47 51.76 -34.04
CA LEU A 1050 4.89 51.05 -32.91
C LEU A 1050 5.17 51.85 -31.62
N LYS A 1051 4.12 52.27 -30.91
CA LYS A 1051 4.26 52.98 -29.64
C LYS A 1051 4.57 51.97 -28.53
N LEU A 1052 5.83 51.92 -28.10
CA LEU A 1052 6.33 51.02 -27.06
C LEU A 1052 6.69 51.82 -25.80
N GLU A 1053 6.07 51.51 -24.66
CA GLU A 1053 6.38 52.12 -23.35
C GLU A 1053 6.88 51.04 -22.37
N ILE A 1054 8.00 51.30 -21.68
CA ILE A 1054 8.59 50.36 -20.71
C ILE A 1054 8.58 51.01 -19.32
N SER A 1055 7.84 50.42 -18.38
CA SER A 1055 7.74 50.87 -16.99
C SER A 1055 8.32 49.82 -16.04
N VAL A 1056 9.35 50.19 -15.29
CA VAL A 1056 10.05 49.34 -14.31
C VAL A 1056 9.71 49.81 -12.90
N PHE A 1057 9.21 48.89 -12.08
CA PHE A 1057 8.79 49.12 -10.71
C PHE A 1057 9.68 48.38 -9.73
N TYR A 1058 10.24 49.06 -8.73
CA TYR A 1058 11.03 48.40 -7.68
C TYR A 1058 10.26 48.34 -6.35
N THR A 1059 10.33 47.18 -5.71
CA THR A 1059 9.44 46.82 -4.58
C THR A 1059 10.09 46.87 -3.20
N ARG A 1060 11.42 46.88 -3.10
CA ARG A 1060 12.11 47.12 -1.82
C ARG A 1060 12.39 48.60 -1.64
N ALA A 1061 12.19 49.10 -0.43
CA ALA A 1061 12.66 50.42 -0.04
C ALA A 1061 14.18 50.49 -0.23
N VAL A 1062 14.65 51.54 -0.89
CA VAL A 1062 16.08 51.82 -1.02
C VAL A 1062 16.55 52.34 0.34
N THR A 1063 17.49 51.65 0.96
CA THR A 1063 18.14 52.07 2.21
C THR A 1063 19.13 53.20 1.94
N LEU A 1064 19.36 54.09 2.92
CA LEU A 1064 20.29 55.23 2.81
C LEU A 1064 21.73 54.81 2.40
N ASP A 1065 22.12 53.56 2.66
CA ASP A 1065 23.46 53.03 2.36
C ASP A 1065 23.66 52.55 0.91
N HIS A 1066 22.64 52.68 0.03
CA HIS A 1066 22.72 52.22 -1.35
C HIS A 1066 22.94 53.40 -2.31
N GLU A 1067 24.17 53.55 -2.81
CA GLU A 1067 24.49 54.52 -3.87
C GLU A 1067 23.79 54.12 -5.18
N PHE A 1068 22.91 54.99 -5.68
CA PHE A 1068 22.42 54.87 -7.04
C PHE A 1068 23.59 55.08 -8.00
N LYS A 1069 23.84 54.12 -8.87
CA LYS A 1069 24.67 54.37 -10.04
C LYS A 1069 23.88 55.28 -10.98
N ASP A 1070 24.44 56.43 -11.34
CA ASP A 1070 23.81 57.36 -12.27
C ASP A 1070 23.71 56.71 -13.66
N TYR A 1071 22.49 56.41 -14.09
CA TYR A 1071 22.21 55.83 -15.41
C TYR A 1071 21.29 56.77 -16.19
N VAL A 1072 21.68 57.08 -17.44
CA VAL A 1072 20.83 57.81 -18.37
C VAL A 1072 19.75 56.86 -18.91
N LEU A 1073 18.50 57.12 -18.57
CA LEU A 1073 17.34 56.33 -19.03
C LEU A 1073 16.86 56.86 -20.39
N PRO A 1074 16.51 55.99 -21.36
CA PRO A 1074 15.82 56.41 -22.58
C PRO A 1074 14.48 57.10 -22.27
N MET A 1075 14.06 58.08 -23.09
CA MET A 1075 12.82 58.86 -22.93
C MET A 1075 11.57 58.03 -22.61
N ASP A 1076 11.39 56.88 -23.28
CA ASP A 1076 10.21 56.01 -23.14
C ASP A 1076 10.38 54.88 -22.10
N LEU A 1077 11.43 54.95 -21.27
CA LEU A 1077 11.71 54.00 -20.18
C LEU A 1077 11.64 54.69 -18.82
N ARG A 1078 10.66 54.29 -18.00
CA ARG A 1078 10.39 54.87 -16.68
C ARG A 1078 10.80 53.92 -15.57
N LEU A 1079 11.39 54.47 -14.50
CA LEU A 1079 11.73 53.76 -13.28
C LEU A 1079 10.98 54.40 -12.10
N GLU A 1080 10.08 53.64 -11.45
CA GLU A 1080 9.22 54.16 -10.39
C GLU A 1080 9.28 53.30 -9.11
N PRO A 1081 9.24 53.93 -7.90
CA PRO A 1081 9.10 53.20 -6.65
C PRO A 1081 7.70 52.62 -6.44
N GLY A 1082 7.63 51.44 -5.82
CA GLY A 1082 6.38 50.85 -5.36
C GLY A 1082 5.57 50.16 -6.47
N HIS A 1083 4.30 49.84 -6.18
CA HIS A 1083 3.38 49.32 -7.19
C HIS A 1083 2.45 50.46 -7.65
N ARG A 1084 2.52 50.89 -8.92
CA ARG A 1084 1.35 51.57 -9.51
C ARG A 1084 0.15 50.63 -9.38
N ARG A 1085 -1.05 51.16 -9.12
CA ARG A 1085 -2.27 50.35 -9.18
C ARG A 1085 -2.38 49.79 -10.60
N LEU A 1086 -2.10 48.49 -10.76
CA LEU A 1086 -2.16 47.75 -12.04
C LEU A 1086 -3.48 48.02 -12.79
N GLN A 1087 -4.54 48.31 -12.03
CA GLN A 1087 -5.85 48.73 -12.48
C GLN A 1087 -5.83 49.93 -13.45
N TYR A 1088 -5.03 50.96 -13.17
CA TYR A 1088 -4.95 52.13 -14.03
C TYR A 1088 -4.19 51.85 -15.33
N MET A 1089 -3.16 51.01 -15.29
CA MET A 1089 -2.37 50.68 -16.49
C MET A 1089 -3.19 49.86 -17.49
N VAL A 1090 -4.01 48.91 -17.01
CA VAL A 1090 -4.92 48.17 -17.88
C VAL A 1090 -5.94 49.10 -18.54
N ARG A 1091 -6.53 50.03 -17.78
CA ARG A 1091 -7.48 51.03 -18.32
C ARG A 1091 -6.80 51.96 -19.32
N ASP A 1092 -5.60 52.45 -19.02
CA ASP A 1092 -4.86 53.36 -19.88
C ASP A 1092 -4.49 52.74 -21.23
N VAL A 1093 -4.06 51.47 -21.26
CA VAL A 1093 -3.80 50.76 -22.52
C VAL A 1093 -5.08 50.59 -23.35
N VAL A 1094 -6.20 50.28 -22.70
CA VAL A 1094 -7.51 50.18 -23.37
C VAL A 1094 -7.92 51.53 -23.95
N ASP A 1095 -7.78 52.61 -23.19
CA ASP A 1095 -8.12 53.97 -23.64
C ASP A 1095 -7.21 54.45 -24.77
N ARG A 1096 -5.89 54.23 -24.68
CA ARG A 1096 -4.95 54.53 -25.78
C ARG A 1096 -5.26 53.73 -27.04
N THR A 1097 -5.66 52.47 -26.87
CA THR A 1097 -6.09 51.63 -28.00
C THR A 1097 -7.35 52.22 -28.65
N LEU A 1098 -8.37 52.60 -27.87
CA LEU A 1098 -9.59 53.24 -28.36
C LEU A 1098 -9.31 54.53 -29.15
N ARG A 1099 -8.39 55.37 -28.67
CA ARG A 1099 -8.01 56.62 -29.36
C ARG A 1099 -7.26 56.38 -30.67
N THR A 1100 -6.59 55.24 -30.81
CA THR A 1100 -5.76 54.92 -31.98
C THR A 1100 -6.57 54.26 -33.10
N ILE A 1101 -7.72 53.64 -32.78
CA ILE A 1101 -8.60 53.00 -33.77
C ILE A 1101 -9.25 54.08 -34.65
N GLN A 1102 -9.05 53.99 -35.96
CA GLN A 1102 -9.67 54.90 -36.92
C GLN A 1102 -11.13 54.50 -37.22
N ARG A 1103 -12.00 55.49 -37.52
CA ARG A 1103 -13.40 55.23 -37.89
C ARG A 1103 -13.46 54.33 -39.14
N GLY A 1104 -14.02 53.13 -38.99
CA GLY A 1104 -14.19 52.15 -40.07
C GLY A 1104 -13.23 50.96 -40.05
N GLU A 1105 -12.23 50.93 -39.17
CA GLU A 1105 -11.39 49.74 -38.96
C GLU A 1105 -12.09 48.66 -38.11
N GLU A 1106 -11.84 47.39 -38.42
CA GLU A 1106 -12.35 46.26 -37.63
C GLU A 1106 -11.75 46.23 -36.22
N LEU A 1107 -12.58 46.08 -35.18
CA LEU A 1107 -12.14 45.98 -33.78
C LEU A 1107 -11.37 44.68 -33.50
N ARG A 1108 -10.10 44.79 -33.06
CA ARG A 1108 -9.16 43.65 -32.85
C ARG A 1108 -8.70 43.43 -31.41
N GLY A 1109 -9.29 44.10 -30.42
CA GLY A 1109 -9.09 43.83 -29.00
C GLY A 1109 -7.73 44.22 -28.43
N VAL A 1110 -7.56 43.91 -27.13
CA VAL A 1110 -6.32 44.10 -26.37
C VAL A 1110 -5.86 42.77 -25.77
N PHE A 1111 -4.58 42.43 -25.95
CA PHE A 1111 -3.94 41.26 -25.35
C PHE A 1111 -3.23 41.63 -24.05
N ILE A 1112 -3.45 40.90 -22.97
CA ILE A 1112 -2.77 41.09 -21.69
C ILE A 1112 -2.03 39.80 -21.32
N GLY A 1113 -0.71 39.85 -21.27
CA GLY A 1113 0.14 38.73 -20.86
C GLY A 1113 0.72 38.97 -19.47
N THR A 1114 0.45 38.10 -18.52
CA THR A 1114 0.98 38.21 -17.14
C THR A 1114 1.91 37.04 -16.81
N CYS A 1115 3.11 37.31 -16.29
CA CYS A 1115 4.04 36.27 -15.85
C CYS A 1115 4.69 36.64 -14.51
N GLY A 1116 4.38 35.89 -13.44
CA GLY A 1116 4.86 36.25 -12.10
C GLY A 1116 4.14 35.52 -10.96
N PRO A 1117 4.31 35.97 -9.70
CA PRO A 1117 3.54 35.44 -8.58
C PRO A 1117 2.04 35.70 -8.77
N ALA A 1118 1.19 34.82 -8.21
CA ALA A 1118 -0.27 34.92 -8.36
C ALA A 1118 -0.84 36.29 -7.91
N ALA A 1119 -0.21 36.89 -6.88
CA ALA A 1119 -0.55 38.23 -6.40
C ALA A 1119 -0.46 39.34 -7.46
N LEU A 1120 0.25 39.11 -8.58
CA LEU A 1120 0.37 40.06 -9.68
C LEU A 1120 -0.74 39.91 -10.73
N SER A 1121 -1.31 38.71 -10.89
CA SER A 1121 -2.38 38.46 -11.86
C SER A 1121 -3.79 38.61 -11.27
N ASP A 1122 -3.97 38.38 -9.96
CA ASP A 1122 -5.28 38.49 -9.31
C ASP A 1122 -5.94 39.88 -9.48
N PRO A 1123 -5.23 41.02 -9.26
CA PRO A 1123 -5.82 42.36 -9.44
C PRO A 1123 -6.16 42.67 -10.91
N ILE A 1124 -5.42 42.10 -11.86
CA ILE A 1124 -5.67 42.29 -13.30
C ILE A 1124 -6.98 41.60 -13.70
N ARG A 1125 -7.28 40.43 -13.11
CA ARG A 1125 -8.55 39.73 -13.38
C ARG A 1125 -9.76 40.53 -12.91
N GLU A 1126 -9.66 41.12 -11.72
CA GLU A 1126 -10.73 41.95 -11.15
C GLU A 1126 -11.03 43.13 -12.07
N VAL A 1127 -10.00 43.82 -12.54
CA VAL A 1127 -10.12 44.98 -13.45
C VAL A 1127 -10.73 44.60 -14.79
N ILE A 1128 -10.35 43.46 -15.36
CA ILE A 1128 -10.98 42.96 -16.59
C ILE A 1128 -12.46 42.66 -16.34
N GLY A 1129 -12.81 42.11 -15.18
CA GLY A 1129 -14.20 41.92 -14.77
C GLY A 1129 -14.98 43.23 -14.69
N ASP A 1130 -14.39 44.29 -14.14
CA ASP A 1130 -14.99 45.63 -14.10
C ASP A 1130 -15.16 46.24 -15.49
N LEU A 1131 -14.16 46.08 -16.36
CA LEU A 1131 -14.21 46.54 -17.76
C LEU A 1131 -15.27 45.81 -18.59
N ASP A 1132 -15.47 44.52 -18.32
CA ASP A 1132 -16.53 43.72 -18.92
C ASP A 1132 -17.91 44.20 -18.44
N CYS A 1133 -18.06 44.55 -17.14
CA CYS A 1133 -19.31 45.11 -16.60
C CYS A 1133 -19.64 46.49 -17.17
N ALA A 1134 -18.63 47.33 -17.38
CA ALA A 1134 -18.78 48.67 -17.95
C ALA A 1134 -18.96 48.67 -19.48
N GLY A 1135 -18.89 47.51 -20.15
CA GLY A 1135 -19.00 47.39 -21.61
C GLY A 1135 -17.78 47.86 -22.40
N LEU A 1136 -16.80 48.49 -21.74
CA LEU A 1136 -15.55 49.01 -22.33
C LEU A 1136 -14.75 47.92 -23.06
N SER A 1137 -14.70 46.69 -22.53
CA SER A 1137 -14.01 45.60 -23.21
C SER A 1137 -14.63 45.28 -24.58
N SER A 1138 -15.95 45.45 -24.76
CA SER A 1138 -16.61 45.16 -26.04
C SER A 1138 -16.28 46.22 -27.11
N MET A 1139 -16.06 47.48 -26.69
CA MET A 1139 -15.74 48.61 -27.56
C MET A 1139 -14.37 48.49 -28.23
N VAL A 1140 -13.39 47.87 -27.57
CA VAL A 1140 -12.08 47.57 -28.17
C VAL A 1140 -12.07 46.28 -29.00
N GLY A 1141 -13.12 45.45 -28.95
CA GLY A 1141 -13.17 44.13 -29.59
C GLY A 1141 -12.85 42.94 -28.68
N GLY A 1142 -12.68 43.18 -27.37
CA GLY A 1142 -12.43 42.18 -26.32
C GLY A 1142 -11.05 42.34 -25.67
N VAL A 1143 -10.95 42.05 -24.36
CA VAL A 1143 -9.68 41.97 -23.62
C VAL A 1143 -9.37 40.50 -23.30
N GLU A 1144 -8.24 40.00 -23.79
CA GLU A 1144 -7.79 38.61 -23.57
C GLU A 1144 -6.64 38.56 -22.57
N LEU A 1145 -6.85 37.89 -21.44
CA LEU A 1145 -5.82 37.64 -20.43
C LEU A 1145 -5.17 36.27 -20.64
N HIS A 1146 -3.84 36.26 -20.83
CA HIS A 1146 -2.99 35.07 -20.81
C HIS A 1146 -2.09 35.08 -19.58
N GLU A 1147 -2.14 34.00 -18.81
CA GLU A 1147 -1.34 33.82 -17.61
C GLU A 1147 -0.29 32.74 -17.85
N GLU A 1148 0.97 33.13 -17.71
CA GLU A 1148 2.17 32.27 -17.84
C GLU A 1148 2.75 31.99 -16.44
#